data_AF-A0A484F9U4-F1
#
_entry.id   AF-A0A484F9U4-F1
#
_cell.length_a   1.000
_cell.length_b   1.000
_cell.length_c   1.000
_cell.angle_alpha   90.00
_cell.angle_beta   90.00
_cell.angle_gamma   90.00
#
_symmetry.space_group_name_H-M   'P 1'
#
loop_
_entity.id
_entity.type
_entity.pdbx_description
1 polymer ?
#
loop_
_entity_poly.entity_id
_entity_poly.type
_entity_poly.pdbx_seq_one_letter_code
_entity_poly.pdbx_strand_id
1 'polypeptide(L)'
;MADETNGTESHVTIQRRAHYSPPWADVSIIGIAGSSGSGKSTLSHAIVRTLNLPWVVILSMDSFYNPLTPEQSKKAFANEFDFDAPDAIDFDVLVQCLRDLKAGKRADIPVYSFSKHQRLENTMTIYSPHVIILEGIFALHDPRIIDLLDMRIFCEADADTCLSRRVLRDVKERGRDVEGIMKQWFSFVKPNFEKFVEPQRKVADIIVPRGIENQVAMAMVVQYIERKLIEKSTHHRAALTQLELAAANEPLSDRVVILEQTTQLRGMSTIIQDIDTSGEDFIFYFDRLACLLIEQALNNVNFEERTIATPQGYKYHGLVAKGNVSAVLVLRGGAAFETALKRVVPDIRTGRVLIQSNVRTGEPELHYMKLPDNIDQHEAVLLIDTQMASGGAALMAVQVLVDHGVAQEKIVLACYAAGKLGVHRLAKVFPGITIVLCNMLADIEDRWVEKRRAFANIPQRSRTQTPLANAFFSAHGLPKSSVRMVSSQPTPRPRSRLLRLAYRGATWLGGGIIFVGLGVVGFFIYDASTYKEHPDQNEINVSQLALNPRKGGPKNLPIAEVLIDDLDNEGSANAKDKPKLVILGGGWGGVALLKELNPDDYHVTVVSPTNYFLFTPMLPSATVGTLELRSLVEPIRRVLSRVNGHFIRAKSEDVDFSAKLIECSQKDAFGNETRFYVPYDKLVIAVGSTTNPHGVKGLENAHFLKDISDARNVRNQVMHNLEQACLPTTSDEERKRLLSFVVSGGGPTGVEFAAELFDMLNEDLTKHFPKLLRNEISVHLIQSRSHILNTYDETVSKYAEEHFARDQVDVLTNARVKEVLPDKIVFTQKQPDGSLVTKELPMGFCLWSTGVAQTDLCKRLSAKLGPSQTNRHALETDTHLRLNGTPLGDVYAIGDCSTVQNNVADHIITFLRGLAFKHGKDPETLELHFSDWRDVANDVKKRFPQAVSHLKRLDKLFQQFDKDQSGTLDFGELRELLKQIDSKLTSLPATAQRAHQQGQYLAHKFNKMARTSDGLKANQVLDGDIDSVVYKAFEYHHLGSLAYIGNSAVFDWGQGWNFAGGLWAVYMWRSVYFAQSVSLRTRILLAMDWAKRGLFGRDLMSY
;
A
#
# COMPACT_ATOMS: atom_id res chain seq x y z
N MET A 1 -61.30 58.80 -10.65
CA MET A 1 -62.57 58.08 -10.85
C MET A 1 -62.21 56.60 -10.81
N ALA A 2 -62.09 56.03 -9.61
CA ALA A 2 -63.08 55.20 -8.87
C ALA A 2 -62.83 53.71 -9.21
N ASP A 3 -62.62 52.73 -8.33
CA ASP A 3 -62.76 52.50 -6.87
C ASP A 3 -61.62 51.53 -6.45
N GLU A 4 -60.91 51.71 -5.34
CA GLU A 4 -61.22 51.20 -3.98
C GLU A 4 -61.63 49.71 -3.87
N THR A 5 -60.69 48.86 -3.43
CA THR A 5 -60.89 47.97 -2.27
C THR A 5 -59.55 47.62 -1.63
N ASN A 6 -59.42 48.01 -0.36
CA ASN A 6 -58.29 47.75 0.55
C ASN A 6 -58.12 46.27 0.89
N GLY A 7 -56.86 45.85 0.96
CA GLY A 7 -56.41 44.68 1.73
C GLY A 7 -55.05 45.02 2.34
N THR A 8 -55.05 45.31 3.64
CA THR A 8 -53.89 45.62 4.48
C THR A 8 -52.83 44.50 4.46
N GLU A 9 -51.72 44.70 3.77
CA GLU A 9 -50.48 43.96 4.06
C GLU A 9 -49.72 44.69 5.17
N SER A 10 -49.83 44.14 6.38
CA SER A 10 -48.93 44.41 7.48
C SER A 10 -47.49 44.20 7.01
N HIS A 11 -46.62 45.19 7.21
CA HIS A 11 -45.17 45.05 7.14
C HIS A 11 -44.70 43.93 8.09
N VAL A 12 -44.67 42.68 7.61
CA VAL A 12 -43.95 41.60 8.28
C VAL A 12 -42.48 41.84 7.98
N THR A 13 -41.74 42.27 9.00
CA THR A 13 -40.29 42.27 9.01
C THR A 13 -39.83 40.83 8.74
N ILE A 14 -39.43 40.51 7.52
CA ILE A 14 -38.84 39.20 7.20
C ILE A 14 -37.51 39.14 7.94
N GLN A 15 -37.51 38.59 9.15
CA GLN A 15 -36.29 38.15 9.81
C GLN A 15 -35.59 37.18 8.85
N ARG A 16 -34.40 37.53 8.34
CA ARG A 16 -33.53 36.61 7.62
C ARG A 16 -33.29 35.40 8.53
N ARG A 17 -33.91 34.26 8.22
CA ARG A 17 -33.66 32.99 8.93
C ARG A 17 -32.16 32.66 8.81
N ALA A 18 -31.56 32.21 9.90
CA ALA A 18 -30.18 31.72 9.88
C ALA A 18 -30.12 30.48 8.97
N HIS A 19 -29.21 30.47 8.00
CA HIS A 19 -29.10 29.42 7.00
C HIS A 19 -27.71 28.76 7.09
N TYR A 20 -27.68 27.42 7.19
CA TYR A 20 -26.44 26.66 7.06
C TYR A 20 -26.17 26.41 5.58
N SER A 21 -25.05 26.91 5.08
CA SER A 21 -24.58 26.59 3.72
C SER A 21 -23.66 25.37 3.83
N PRO A 22 -24.09 24.16 3.46
CA PRO A 22 -23.20 22.99 3.52
C PRO A 22 -21.97 23.18 2.62
N PRO A 23 -20.86 22.44 2.83
CA PRO A 23 -19.64 22.58 2.03
C PRO A 23 -19.85 22.32 0.53
N TRP A 24 -20.89 21.55 0.18
CA TRP A 24 -21.32 21.28 -1.20
C TRP A 24 -22.37 22.23 -1.74
N ALA A 25 -22.88 23.18 -0.94
CA ALA A 25 -23.69 24.26 -1.47
C ALA A 25 -22.79 25.16 -2.35
N ASP A 26 -23.36 25.68 -3.43
CA ASP A 26 -22.64 26.46 -4.44
C ASP A 26 -21.56 25.63 -5.15
N VAL A 27 -21.89 24.46 -5.72
CA VAL A 27 -20.93 23.63 -6.49
C VAL A 27 -20.27 24.42 -7.62
N SER A 28 -18.96 24.22 -7.83
CA SER A 28 -18.28 24.82 -8.99
C SER A 28 -18.43 23.92 -10.22
N ILE A 29 -19.02 24.42 -11.29
CA ILE A 29 -19.25 23.67 -12.53
C ILE A 29 -18.28 24.17 -13.61
N ILE A 30 -17.47 23.26 -14.15
CA ILE A 30 -16.49 23.53 -15.19
C ILE A 30 -16.95 22.81 -16.44
N GLY A 31 -17.30 23.56 -17.48
CA GLY A 31 -17.73 22.99 -18.76
C GLY A 31 -16.53 22.76 -19.67
N ILE A 32 -16.39 21.54 -20.19
CA ILE A 32 -15.34 21.16 -21.14
C ILE A 32 -15.98 20.69 -22.45
N ALA A 33 -15.93 21.54 -23.47
CA ALA A 33 -16.42 21.25 -24.82
C ALA A 33 -15.28 21.03 -25.82
N GLY A 34 -15.63 20.48 -26.99
CA GLY A 34 -14.69 20.23 -28.08
C GLY A 34 -15.06 19.02 -28.93
N SER A 35 -14.46 18.90 -30.11
CA SER A 35 -14.77 17.82 -31.06
C SER A 35 -14.65 16.42 -30.47
N SER A 36 -15.39 15.46 -31.01
CA SER A 36 -15.19 14.04 -30.68
C SER A 36 -13.76 13.63 -31.04
N GLY A 37 -12.96 13.20 -30.05
CA GLY A 37 -11.54 12.87 -30.24
C GLY A 37 -10.56 14.01 -29.93
N SER A 38 -11.04 15.20 -29.53
CA SER A 38 -10.15 16.33 -29.23
C SER A 38 -9.33 16.19 -27.94
N GLY A 39 -9.72 15.27 -27.04
CA GLY A 39 -9.02 15.00 -25.77
C GLY A 39 -9.73 15.48 -24.50
N LYS A 40 -11.01 15.90 -24.60
CA LYS A 40 -11.85 16.38 -23.47
C LYS A 40 -11.86 15.46 -22.26
N SER A 41 -12.20 14.17 -22.46
CA SER A 41 -12.32 13.20 -21.38
C SER A 41 -10.94 12.94 -20.75
N THR A 42 -9.89 12.90 -21.58
CA THR A 42 -8.50 12.77 -21.12
C THR A 42 -8.08 13.98 -20.27
N LEU A 43 -8.41 15.20 -20.69
CA LEU A 43 -8.19 16.45 -19.94
C LEU A 43 -8.93 16.42 -18.59
N SER A 44 -10.21 16.03 -18.60
CA SER A 44 -11.05 15.90 -17.40
C SER A 44 -10.45 14.93 -16.38
N HIS A 45 -10.05 13.74 -16.82
CA HIS A 45 -9.40 12.75 -15.95
C HIS A 45 -8.02 13.21 -15.45
N ALA A 46 -7.26 13.94 -16.26
CA ALA A 46 -5.99 14.51 -15.83
C ALA A 46 -6.18 15.56 -14.73
N ILE A 47 -7.22 16.40 -14.82
CA ILE A 47 -7.55 17.41 -13.78
C ILE A 47 -7.88 16.70 -12.46
N VAL A 48 -8.76 15.69 -12.49
CA VAL A 48 -9.13 14.90 -11.30
C VAL A 48 -7.92 14.21 -10.67
N ARG A 49 -7.06 13.60 -11.50
CA ARG A 49 -5.86 12.89 -11.04
C ARG A 49 -4.86 13.82 -10.36
N THR A 50 -4.69 15.04 -10.87
CA THR A 50 -3.78 16.02 -10.29
C THR A 50 -4.31 16.58 -8.98
N LEU A 51 -5.62 16.87 -8.90
CA LEU A 51 -6.25 17.38 -7.67
C LEU A 51 -6.29 16.32 -6.57
N ASN A 52 -6.49 15.04 -6.90
CA ASN A 52 -6.52 13.92 -5.97
C ASN A 52 -7.52 14.13 -4.80
N LEU A 53 -8.70 14.68 -5.13
CA LEU A 53 -9.78 14.97 -4.18
C LEU A 53 -11.02 14.12 -4.54
N PRO A 54 -11.63 13.39 -3.57
CA PRO A 54 -12.76 12.52 -3.85
C PRO A 54 -14.07 13.26 -4.19
N TRP A 55 -14.14 14.57 -3.95
CA TRP A 55 -15.31 15.44 -4.18
C TRP A 55 -15.29 16.20 -5.52
N VAL A 56 -14.37 15.85 -6.43
CA VAL A 56 -14.34 16.33 -7.81
C VAL A 56 -14.91 15.23 -8.71
N VAL A 57 -16.05 15.49 -9.34
CA VAL A 57 -16.80 14.48 -10.11
C VAL A 57 -16.89 14.88 -11.58
N ILE A 58 -16.71 13.91 -12.48
CA ILE A 58 -16.90 14.11 -13.92
C ILE A 58 -18.34 13.74 -14.26
N LEU A 59 -19.06 14.66 -14.89
CA LEU A 59 -20.38 14.45 -15.43
C LEU A 59 -20.32 14.43 -16.96
N SER A 60 -20.46 13.25 -17.55
CA SER A 60 -20.48 13.11 -19.01
C SER A 60 -21.88 13.40 -19.57
N MET A 61 -21.97 14.29 -20.55
CA MET A 61 -23.21 14.63 -21.27
C MET A 61 -23.79 13.47 -22.06
N ASP A 62 -22.97 12.49 -22.44
CA ASP A 62 -23.42 11.31 -23.18
C ASP A 62 -24.48 10.52 -22.38
N SER A 63 -24.47 10.64 -21.05
CA SER A 63 -25.49 10.09 -20.15
C SER A 63 -26.91 10.61 -20.44
N PHE A 64 -27.02 11.79 -21.05
CA PHE A 64 -28.28 12.50 -21.30
C PHE A 64 -28.76 12.36 -22.75
N TYR A 65 -28.27 11.39 -23.52
CA TYR A 65 -28.89 11.07 -24.82
C TYR A 65 -30.38 10.73 -24.65
N ASN A 66 -31.20 11.21 -25.59
CA ASN A 66 -32.62 10.92 -25.65
C ASN A 66 -32.84 9.40 -25.86
N PRO A 67 -33.87 8.80 -25.22
CA PRO A 67 -34.21 7.41 -25.46
C PRO A 67 -34.70 7.23 -26.91
N LEU A 68 -34.21 6.18 -27.58
CA LEU A 68 -34.52 5.94 -28.99
C LEU A 68 -35.77 5.08 -29.16
N THR A 69 -36.57 5.38 -30.19
CA THR A 69 -37.64 4.49 -30.66
C THR A 69 -37.05 3.23 -31.32
N PRO A 70 -37.81 2.13 -31.47
CA PRO A 70 -37.32 0.93 -32.15
C PRO A 70 -36.80 1.18 -33.58
N GLU A 71 -37.38 2.14 -34.29
CA GLU A 71 -36.94 2.54 -35.64
C GLU A 71 -35.64 3.34 -35.62
N GLN A 72 -35.51 4.28 -34.68
CA GLN A 72 -34.27 5.05 -34.49
C GLN A 72 -33.12 4.18 -33.99
N SER A 73 -33.40 3.22 -33.11
CA SER A 73 -32.42 2.25 -32.63
C SER A 73 -31.86 1.40 -33.79
N LYS A 74 -32.71 0.92 -34.71
CA LYS A 74 -32.26 0.23 -35.94
C LYS A 74 -31.33 1.11 -36.78
N LYS A 75 -31.67 2.39 -36.96
CA LYS A 75 -30.80 3.35 -37.67
C LYS A 75 -29.48 3.59 -36.94
N ALA A 76 -29.49 3.63 -35.60
CA ALA A 76 -28.29 3.79 -34.79
C ALA A 76 -27.31 2.62 -34.97
N PHE A 77 -27.81 1.38 -34.94
CA PHE A 77 -26.99 0.19 -35.24
C PHE A 77 -26.47 0.15 -36.68
N ALA A 78 -27.19 0.76 -37.63
CA ALA A 78 -26.75 0.90 -39.02
C ALA A 78 -25.80 2.09 -39.27
N ASN A 79 -25.41 2.83 -38.21
CA ASN A 79 -24.60 4.05 -38.28
C ASN A 79 -25.27 5.20 -39.07
N GLU A 80 -26.61 5.25 -39.07
CA GLU A 80 -27.45 6.19 -39.83
C GLU A 80 -28.28 7.12 -38.93
N PHE A 81 -27.96 7.17 -37.63
CA PHE A 81 -28.57 8.09 -36.67
C PHE A 81 -27.56 9.15 -36.23
N ASP A 82 -28.02 10.39 -36.16
CA ASP A 82 -27.21 11.54 -35.80
C ASP A 82 -27.21 11.75 -34.28
N PHE A 83 -26.11 11.35 -33.63
CA PHE A 83 -25.87 11.58 -32.20
C PHE A 83 -25.04 12.86 -31.94
N ASP A 84 -24.59 13.51 -33.01
CA ASP A 84 -23.69 14.66 -32.95
C ASP A 84 -24.47 15.94 -33.28
N ALA A 85 -25.78 15.97 -33.03
CA ALA A 85 -26.67 17.12 -33.14
C ALA A 85 -27.34 17.45 -31.78
N PRO A 86 -27.66 18.73 -31.49
CA PRO A 86 -28.20 19.13 -30.19
C PRO A 86 -29.51 18.43 -29.80
N ASP A 87 -30.36 18.10 -30.76
CA ASP A 87 -31.63 17.39 -30.55
C ASP A 87 -31.46 15.94 -30.07
N ALA A 88 -30.25 15.37 -30.17
CA ALA A 88 -29.95 14.07 -29.59
C ALA A 88 -29.84 14.11 -28.06
N ILE A 89 -29.61 15.28 -27.45
CA ILE A 89 -29.41 15.45 -26.00
C ILE A 89 -30.69 15.97 -25.33
N ASP A 90 -31.00 15.37 -24.19
CA ASP A 90 -32.06 15.80 -23.28
C ASP A 90 -31.57 16.97 -22.40
N PHE A 91 -31.52 18.17 -22.99
CA PHE A 91 -31.03 19.36 -22.31
C PHE A 91 -31.88 19.76 -21.10
N ASP A 92 -33.17 19.45 -21.09
CA ASP A 92 -34.06 19.82 -19.99
C ASP A 92 -33.73 19.03 -18.72
N VAL A 93 -33.51 17.71 -18.84
CA VAL A 93 -33.08 16.87 -17.72
C VAL A 93 -31.66 17.26 -17.26
N LEU A 94 -30.75 17.56 -18.20
CA LEU A 94 -29.39 18.00 -17.86
C LEU A 94 -29.40 19.34 -17.11
N VAL A 95 -30.15 20.34 -17.60
CA VAL A 95 -30.26 21.66 -16.94
C VAL A 95 -30.87 21.53 -15.56
N GLN A 96 -31.91 20.70 -15.41
CA GLN A 96 -32.54 20.46 -14.11
C GLN A 96 -31.54 19.80 -13.14
N CYS A 97 -30.80 18.78 -13.59
CA CYS A 97 -29.76 18.11 -12.82
C CYS A 97 -28.66 19.09 -12.36
N LEU A 98 -28.14 19.94 -13.26
CA LEU A 98 -27.13 20.94 -12.92
C LEU A 98 -27.67 22.01 -11.97
N ARG A 99 -28.94 22.41 -12.09
CA ARG A 99 -29.60 23.34 -11.15
C ARG A 99 -29.78 22.73 -9.78
N ASP A 100 -30.19 21.47 -9.70
CA ASP A 100 -30.35 20.77 -8.44
C ASP A 100 -28.99 20.61 -7.74
N LEU A 101 -27.95 20.23 -8.48
CA LEU A 101 -26.58 20.15 -7.96
C LEU A 101 -26.05 21.53 -7.52
N LYS A 102 -26.31 22.61 -8.27
CA LYS A 102 -25.91 23.98 -7.90
C LYS A 102 -26.67 24.52 -6.69
N ALA A 103 -27.91 24.07 -6.50
CA ALA A 103 -28.69 24.30 -5.30
C ALA A 103 -28.29 23.40 -4.11
N GLY A 104 -27.28 22.53 -4.27
CA GLY A 104 -26.81 21.60 -3.23
C GLY A 104 -27.73 20.40 -2.99
N LYS A 105 -28.71 20.15 -3.87
CA LYS A 105 -29.61 19.00 -3.81
C LYS A 105 -28.99 17.77 -4.47
N ARG A 106 -29.52 16.59 -4.13
CA ARG A 106 -29.21 15.34 -4.85
C ARG A 106 -29.71 15.43 -6.30
N ALA A 107 -28.98 14.80 -7.22
CA ALA A 107 -29.45 14.63 -8.59
C ALA A 107 -29.20 13.21 -9.08
N ASP A 108 -30.20 12.64 -9.75
CA ASP A 108 -30.14 11.32 -10.35
C ASP A 108 -29.78 11.44 -11.82
N ILE A 109 -28.69 10.78 -12.20
CA ILE A 109 -28.11 10.89 -13.53
C ILE A 109 -28.47 9.64 -14.32
N PRO A 110 -29.08 9.77 -15.50
CA PRO A 110 -29.39 8.61 -16.33
C PRO A 110 -28.12 7.86 -16.74
N VAL A 111 -28.20 6.54 -16.92
CA VAL A 111 -27.08 5.75 -17.44
C VAL A 111 -27.36 5.40 -18.91
N TYR A 112 -26.43 5.75 -19.80
CA TYR A 112 -26.54 5.45 -21.24
C TYR A 112 -25.62 4.31 -21.66
N SER A 113 -26.15 3.35 -22.44
CA SER A 113 -25.39 2.22 -22.96
C SER A 113 -25.06 2.42 -24.44
N PHE A 114 -23.78 2.61 -24.76
CA PHE A 114 -23.31 2.73 -26.14
C PHE A 114 -23.43 1.45 -26.96
N SER A 115 -23.41 0.28 -26.32
CA SER A 115 -23.59 -1.02 -27.01
C SER A 115 -25.04 -1.29 -27.38
N LYS A 116 -25.99 -0.78 -26.57
CA LYS A 116 -27.43 -0.92 -26.81
C LYS A 116 -28.04 0.28 -27.54
N HIS A 117 -27.29 1.38 -27.67
CA HIS A 117 -27.80 2.69 -28.11
C HIS A 117 -29.07 3.10 -27.36
N GLN A 118 -29.09 2.91 -26.03
CA GLN A 118 -30.28 3.15 -25.21
C GLN A 118 -29.96 3.52 -23.76
N ARG A 119 -30.82 4.35 -23.16
CA ARG A 119 -30.82 4.68 -21.72
C ARG A 119 -31.30 3.48 -20.90
N LEU A 120 -30.60 3.15 -19.82
CA LEU A 120 -30.93 2.04 -18.93
C LEU A 120 -31.96 2.47 -17.87
N GLU A 121 -32.63 1.49 -17.23
CA GLU A 121 -33.61 1.75 -16.17
C GLU A 121 -32.98 2.23 -14.86
N ASN A 122 -31.71 1.91 -14.62
CA ASN A 122 -30.98 2.36 -13.44
C ASN A 122 -30.36 3.74 -13.63
N THR A 123 -30.36 4.53 -12.56
CA THR A 123 -29.71 5.86 -12.50
C THR A 123 -28.49 5.81 -11.58
N MET A 124 -27.59 6.78 -11.77
CA MET A 124 -26.46 7.04 -10.88
C MET A 124 -26.75 8.31 -10.09
N THR A 125 -26.91 8.20 -8.77
CA THR A 125 -27.11 9.37 -7.91
C THR A 125 -25.78 10.06 -7.66
N ILE A 126 -25.70 11.36 -7.98
CA ILE A 126 -24.60 12.24 -7.55
C ILE A 126 -25.08 13.03 -6.34
N TYR A 127 -24.30 12.97 -5.26
CA TYR A 127 -24.55 13.69 -4.02
C TYR A 127 -23.31 14.44 -3.58
N SER A 128 -23.46 15.72 -3.24
CA SER A 128 -22.43 16.55 -2.59
C SER A 128 -21.08 16.76 -3.34
N PRO A 129 -21.01 16.93 -4.68
CA PRO A 129 -19.76 17.33 -5.33
C PRO A 129 -19.38 18.77 -4.95
N HIS A 130 -18.09 19.04 -4.74
CA HIS A 130 -17.59 20.41 -4.56
C HIS A 130 -17.24 21.04 -5.92
N VAL A 131 -16.82 20.20 -6.86
CA VAL A 131 -16.51 20.56 -8.23
C VAL A 131 -17.12 19.51 -9.16
N ILE A 132 -17.84 19.96 -10.18
CA ILE A 132 -18.34 19.15 -11.28
C ILE A 132 -17.58 19.54 -12.54
N ILE A 133 -17.03 18.56 -13.23
CA ILE A 133 -16.49 18.72 -14.58
C ILE A 133 -17.56 18.20 -15.55
N LEU A 134 -18.31 19.10 -16.16
CA LEU A 134 -19.28 18.77 -17.21
C LEU A 134 -18.55 18.59 -18.53
N GLU A 135 -18.46 17.35 -19.02
CA GLU A 135 -17.74 16.99 -20.23
C GLU A 135 -18.70 16.54 -21.33
N GLY A 136 -18.56 17.10 -22.53
CA GLY A 136 -19.37 16.71 -23.68
C GLY A 136 -19.15 17.60 -24.90
N ILE A 137 -19.55 17.12 -26.08
CA ILE A 137 -19.39 17.90 -27.33
C ILE A 137 -20.25 19.19 -27.35
N PHE A 138 -21.28 19.26 -26.50
CA PHE A 138 -22.22 20.39 -26.39
C PHE A 138 -22.19 21.08 -25.01
N ALA A 139 -21.12 20.92 -24.23
CA ALA A 139 -21.07 21.44 -22.86
C ALA A 139 -21.19 22.97 -22.79
N LEU A 140 -20.90 23.68 -23.88
CA LEU A 140 -20.98 25.14 -23.99
C LEU A 140 -22.00 25.59 -25.06
N HIS A 141 -22.98 24.74 -25.40
CA HIS A 141 -23.96 25.02 -26.46
C HIS A 141 -25.23 25.75 -25.96
N ASP A 142 -25.90 25.20 -24.94
CA ASP A 142 -27.17 25.73 -24.43
C ASP A 142 -26.93 26.93 -23.49
N PRO A 143 -27.51 28.12 -23.75
CA PRO A 143 -27.36 29.29 -22.89
C PRO A 143 -27.69 29.04 -21.42
N ARG A 144 -28.70 28.20 -21.14
CA ARG A 144 -29.12 27.85 -19.76
C ARG A 144 -28.04 27.08 -19.02
N ILE A 145 -27.22 26.31 -19.72
CA ILE A 145 -26.06 25.61 -19.14
C ILE A 145 -24.91 26.60 -18.96
N ILE A 146 -24.62 27.44 -19.97
CA ILE A 146 -23.54 28.43 -19.92
C ILE A 146 -23.67 29.35 -18.70
N ASP A 147 -24.90 29.78 -18.38
CA ASP A 147 -25.19 30.61 -17.19
C ASP A 147 -24.89 29.91 -15.86
N LEU A 148 -24.83 28.57 -15.85
CA LEU A 148 -24.50 27.76 -14.68
C LEU A 148 -23.00 27.45 -14.56
N LEU A 149 -22.19 27.67 -15.60
CA LEU A 149 -20.76 27.35 -15.61
C LEU A 149 -19.91 28.45 -14.99
N ASP A 150 -18.98 28.07 -14.13
CA ASP A 150 -18.02 28.98 -13.49
C ASP A 150 -16.69 29.07 -14.24
N MET A 151 -16.45 28.15 -15.18
CA MET A 151 -15.34 28.19 -16.14
C MET A 151 -15.70 27.38 -17.39
N ARG A 152 -15.39 27.94 -18.56
CA ARG A 152 -15.71 27.37 -19.87
C ARG A 152 -14.42 27.06 -20.62
N ILE A 153 -14.18 25.78 -20.86
CA ILE A 153 -12.97 25.29 -21.49
C ILE A 153 -13.32 24.68 -22.83
N PHE A 154 -12.60 25.08 -23.88
CA PHE A 154 -12.70 24.47 -25.20
C PHE A 154 -11.41 23.71 -25.53
N CYS A 155 -11.51 22.40 -25.70
CA CYS A 155 -10.40 21.53 -26.05
C CYS A 155 -10.24 21.45 -27.56
N GLU A 156 -9.12 21.99 -28.07
CA GLU A 156 -8.83 22.14 -29.49
C GLU A 156 -7.82 21.08 -29.97
N ALA A 157 -8.14 20.45 -31.10
CA ALA A 157 -7.28 19.53 -31.83
C ALA A 157 -7.71 19.48 -33.31
N ASP A 158 -6.78 19.15 -34.20
CA ASP A 158 -7.04 19.04 -35.63
C ASP A 158 -8.06 17.93 -35.94
N ALA A 159 -8.86 18.11 -36.99
CA ALA A 159 -9.91 17.18 -37.38
C ALA A 159 -9.38 15.77 -37.66
N ASP A 160 -8.20 15.65 -38.28
CA ASP A 160 -7.56 14.37 -38.59
C ASP A 160 -7.06 13.65 -37.32
N THR A 161 -6.58 14.43 -36.35
CA THR A 161 -6.24 13.92 -35.01
C THR A 161 -7.49 13.44 -34.28
N CYS A 162 -8.60 14.17 -34.40
CA CYS A 162 -9.87 13.78 -33.79
C CYS A 162 -10.44 12.48 -34.42
N LEU A 163 -10.38 12.36 -35.74
CA LEU A 163 -10.80 11.17 -36.48
C LEU A 163 -9.97 9.95 -36.09
N SER A 164 -8.64 10.05 -36.17
CA SER A 164 -7.73 8.94 -35.84
C SER A 164 -7.95 8.42 -34.41
N ARG A 165 -8.12 9.33 -33.44
CA ARG A 165 -8.45 8.98 -32.05
C ARG A 165 -9.83 8.35 -31.92
N ARG A 166 -10.85 8.84 -32.63
CA ARG A 166 -12.21 8.26 -32.62
C ARG A 166 -12.21 6.84 -33.19
N VAL A 167 -11.51 6.60 -34.30
CA VAL A 167 -11.38 5.27 -34.91
C VAL A 167 -10.73 4.28 -33.94
N LEU A 168 -9.57 4.63 -33.36
CA LEU A 168 -8.88 3.74 -32.43
C LEU A 168 -9.73 3.39 -31.20
N ARG A 169 -10.41 4.38 -30.63
CA ARG A 169 -11.28 4.21 -29.46
C ARG A 169 -12.50 3.36 -29.80
N ASP A 170 -13.25 3.71 -30.84
CA ASP A 170 -14.52 3.05 -31.16
C ASP A 170 -14.32 1.60 -31.66
N VAL A 171 -13.20 1.30 -32.32
CA VAL A 171 -12.84 -0.08 -32.69
C VAL A 171 -12.45 -0.90 -31.47
N LYS A 172 -11.56 -0.37 -30.62
CA LYS A 172 -10.99 -1.12 -29.49
C LYS A 172 -11.96 -1.27 -28.32
N GLU A 173 -12.67 -0.20 -27.98
CA GLU A 173 -13.46 -0.12 -26.75
C GLU A 173 -14.97 -0.34 -27.00
N ARG A 174 -15.46 -0.04 -28.20
CA ARG A 174 -16.90 -0.13 -28.53
C ARG A 174 -17.23 -1.21 -29.56
N GLY A 175 -16.22 -1.90 -30.11
CA GLY A 175 -16.39 -3.01 -31.06
C GLY A 175 -17.01 -2.61 -32.40
N ARG A 176 -16.88 -1.34 -32.82
CA ARG A 176 -17.45 -0.84 -34.08
C ARG A 176 -16.51 -1.10 -35.26
N ASP A 177 -17.09 -1.23 -36.46
CA ASP A 177 -16.34 -1.38 -37.69
C ASP A 177 -15.81 -0.04 -38.23
N VAL A 178 -14.64 -0.07 -38.88
CA VAL A 178 -13.97 1.15 -39.37
C VAL A 178 -14.82 1.84 -40.43
N GLU A 179 -15.43 1.10 -41.34
CA GLU A 179 -16.23 1.66 -42.44
C GLU A 179 -17.45 2.44 -41.93
N GLY A 180 -18.15 1.90 -40.93
CA GLY A 180 -19.26 2.55 -40.23
C GLY A 180 -18.85 3.81 -39.48
N ILE A 181 -17.67 3.81 -38.86
CA ILE A 181 -17.11 5.02 -38.22
C ILE A 181 -16.82 6.10 -39.26
N MET A 182 -16.21 5.73 -40.39
CA MET A 182 -15.90 6.66 -41.48
C MET A 182 -17.17 7.23 -42.12
N LYS A 183 -18.20 6.38 -42.34
CA LYS A 183 -19.54 6.80 -42.80
C LYS A 183 -20.13 7.82 -41.83
N GLN A 184 -20.18 7.52 -40.54
CA GLN A 184 -20.71 8.43 -39.53
C GLN A 184 -19.93 9.74 -39.46
N TRP A 185 -18.59 9.68 -39.58
CA TRP A 185 -17.72 10.85 -39.51
C TRP A 185 -18.02 11.87 -40.59
N PHE A 186 -18.07 11.42 -41.85
CA PHE A 186 -18.32 12.31 -42.99
C PHE A 186 -19.78 12.70 -43.12
N SER A 187 -20.72 11.84 -42.74
CA SER A 187 -22.15 12.14 -42.83
C SER A 187 -22.65 13.06 -41.73
N PHE A 188 -22.16 12.92 -40.49
CA PHE A 188 -22.72 13.63 -39.33
C PHE A 188 -21.65 14.37 -38.51
N VAL A 189 -20.58 13.69 -38.06
CA VAL A 189 -19.65 14.25 -37.05
C VAL A 189 -18.93 15.51 -37.54
N LYS A 190 -18.32 15.47 -38.72
CA LYS A 190 -17.56 16.61 -39.26
C LYS A 190 -18.49 17.79 -39.63
N PRO A 191 -19.59 17.60 -40.39
CA PRO A 191 -20.53 18.69 -40.67
C PRO A 191 -21.12 19.32 -39.40
N ASN A 192 -21.50 18.51 -38.41
CA ASN A 192 -22.09 19.02 -37.18
C ASN A 192 -21.06 19.66 -36.25
N PHE A 193 -19.79 19.27 -36.34
CA PHE A 193 -18.72 19.97 -35.65
C PHE A 193 -18.68 21.44 -36.09
N GLU A 194 -18.60 21.70 -37.40
CA GLU A 194 -18.56 23.06 -37.96
C GLU A 194 -19.84 23.84 -37.62
N LYS A 195 -20.99 23.16 -37.64
CA LYS A 195 -22.30 23.78 -37.42
C LYS A 195 -22.61 24.11 -35.95
N PHE A 196 -22.24 23.22 -35.01
CA PHE A 196 -22.73 23.29 -33.62
C PHE A 196 -21.62 23.23 -32.56
N VAL A 197 -20.47 22.62 -32.85
CA VAL A 197 -19.38 22.44 -31.86
C VAL A 197 -18.36 23.57 -31.96
N GLU A 198 -17.88 23.91 -33.15
CA GLU A 198 -16.90 24.97 -33.37
C GLU A 198 -17.38 26.36 -32.89
N PRO A 199 -18.66 26.77 -33.07
CA PRO A 199 -19.13 28.07 -32.57
C PRO A 199 -18.97 28.23 -31.05
N GLN A 200 -19.00 27.13 -30.28
CA GLN A 200 -18.81 27.16 -28.83
C GLN A 200 -17.41 27.67 -28.42
N ARG A 201 -16.43 27.63 -29.32
CA ARG A 201 -15.10 28.22 -29.11
C ARG A 201 -15.17 29.71 -28.76
N LYS A 202 -16.15 30.44 -29.30
CA LYS A 202 -16.30 31.90 -29.10
C LYS A 202 -16.74 32.28 -27.70
N VAL A 203 -17.38 31.35 -26.97
CA VAL A 203 -17.90 31.58 -25.61
C VAL A 203 -17.03 30.97 -24.52
N ALA A 204 -15.91 30.34 -24.90
CA ALA A 204 -14.97 29.71 -23.97
C ALA A 204 -14.03 30.75 -23.33
N ASP A 205 -13.76 30.59 -22.04
CA ASP A 205 -12.82 31.41 -21.28
C ASP A 205 -11.37 30.98 -21.56
N ILE A 206 -11.15 29.67 -21.76
CA ILE A 206 -9.84 29.07 -22.01
C ILE A 206 -9.94 28.12 -23.20
N ILE A 207 -9.01 28.27 -24.14
CA ILE A 207 -8.80 27.32 -25.23
C ILE A 207 -7.56 26.49 -24.90
N VAL A 208 -7.72 25.17 -24.83
CA VAL A 208 -6.64 24.23 -24.52
C VAL A 208 -6.26 23.49 -25.81
N PRO A 209 -5.22 23.94 -26.53
CA PRO A 209 -4.71 23.21 -27.67
C PRO A 209 -3.94 21.96 -27.21
N ARG A 210 -4.05 20.86 -27.96
CA ARG A 210 -3.30 19.60 -27.73
C ARG A 210 -3.63 18.87 -26.40
N GLY A 211 -4.74 19.20 -25.74
CA GLY A 211 -5.22 18.49 -24.54
C GLY A 211 -4.18 18.44 -23.40
N ILE A 212 -3.83 17.23 -22.92
CA ILE A 212 -2.90 17.01 -21.79
C ILE A 212 -1.47 17.48 -22.07
N GLU A 213 -1.05 17.52 -23.33
CA GLU A 213 0.31 17.93 -23.69
C GLU A 213 0.59 19.39 -23.31
N ASN A 214 -0.46 20.20 -23.15
CA ASN A 214 -0.35 21.56 -22.66
C ASN A 214 -0.39 21.62 -21.13
N GLN A 215 0.76 21.28 -20.52
CA GLN A 215 0.91 21.28 -19.05
C GLN A 215 0.67 22.66 -18.40
N VAL A 216 0.91 23.75 -19.13
CA VAL A 216 0.69 25.12 -18.62
C VAL A 216 -0.81 25.40 -18.47
N ALA A 217 -1.60 25.11 -19.50
CA ALA A 217 -3.04 25.28 -19.44
C ALA A 217 -3.67 24.38 -18.37
N MET A 218 -3.17 23.15 -18.23
CA MET A 218 -3.56 22.24 -17.16
C MET A 218 -3.26 22.79 -15.76
N ALA A 219 -2.06 23.32 -15.54
CA ALA A 219 -1.67 23.92 -14.26
C ALA A 219 -2.55 25.13 -13.92
N MET A 220 -2.90 25.96 -14.90
CA MET A 220 -3.80 27.10 -14.70
C MET A 220 -5.21 26.67 -14.28
N VAL A 221 -5.77 25.65 -14.93
CA VAL A 221 -7.09 25.10 -14.57
C VAL A 221 -7.07 24.50 -13.18
N VAL A 222 -6.06 23.70 -12.85
CA VAL A 222 -5.89 23.11 -11.51
C VAL A 222 -5.77 24.20 -10.44
N GLN A 223 -4.92 25.20 -10.66
CA GLN A 223 -4.72 26.30 -9.72
C GLN A 223 -5.98 27.15 -9.51
N TYR A 224 -6.78 27.35 -10.57
CA TYR A 224 -8.08 28.00 -10.47
C TYR A 224 -9.04 27.21 -9.57
N ILE A 225 -9.12 25.89 -9.76
CA ILE A 225 -9.97 25.00 -8.97
C ILE A 225 -9.53 25.01 -7.50
N GLU A 226 -8.23 24.87 -7.23
CA GLU A 226 -7.68 24.91 -5.88
C GLU A 226 -7.99 26.25 -5.18
N ARG A 227 -7.81 27.38 -5.87
CA ARG A 227 -8.15 28.69 -5.34
C ARG A 227 -9.64 28.80 -5.01
N LYS A 228 -10.52 28.31 -5.89
CA LYS A 228 -11.97 28.30 -5.66
C LYS A 228 -12.38 27.44 -4.47
N LEU A 229 -11.76 26.28 -4.29
CA LEU A 229 -11.97 25.42 -3.13
C LEU A 229 -11.52 26.12 -1.82
N ILE A 230 -10.41 26.85 -1.86
CA ILE A 230 -9.92 27.63 -0.71
C ILE A 230 -10.87 28.78 -0.38
N GLU A 231 -11.29 29.57 -1.39
CA GLU A 231 -12.26 30.67 -1.22
C GLU A 231 -13.58 30.19 -0.60
N LYS A 232 -14.08 29.02 -1.04
CA LYS A 232 -15.29 28.42 -0.48
C LYS A 232 -15.11 27.98 0.97
N SER A 233 -14.00 27.33 1.28
CA SER A 233 -13.65 26.95 2.65
C SER A 233 -13.59 28.17 3.57
N THR A 234 -12.97 29.27 3.14
CA THR A 234 -12.91 30.49 3.96
C THR A 234 -14.28 31.12 4.19
N HIS A 235 -15.14 31.16 3.16
CA HIS A 235 -16.51 31.66 3.29
C HIS A 235 -17.37 30.77 4.18
N HIS A 236 -17.27 29.44 4.05
CA HIS A 236 -17.99 28.48 4.88
C HIS A 236 -17.62 28.65 6.37
N ARG A 237 -16.32 28.79 6.67
CA ARG A 237 -15.88 29.09 8.04
C ARG A 237 -16.36 30.42 8.55
N ALA A 238 -16.31 31.48 7.75
CA ALA A 238 -16.82 32.78 8.16
C ALA A 238 -18.33 32.73 8.47
N ALA A 239 -19.11 31.99 7.67
CA ALA A 239 -20.54 31.78 7.92
C ALA A 239 -20.77 30.97 9.21
N LEU A 240 -19.99 29.92 9.45
CA LEU A 240 -20.01 29.18 10.72
C LEU A 240 -19.66 30.10 11.89
N THR A 241 -18.59 30.90 11.80
CA THR A 241 -18.15 31.88 12.82
C THR A 241 -19.22 32.92 13.14
N GLN A 242 -19.93 33.42 12.13
CA GLN A 242 -21.06 34.34 12.33
C GLN A 242 -22.24 33.68 13.06
N LEU A 243 -22.56 32.43 12.74
CA LEU A 243 -23.57 31.66 13.47
C LEU A 243 -23.17 31.45 14.93
N GLU A 244 -21.87 31.30 15.24
CA GLU A 244 -21.37 31.19 16.63
C GLU A 244 -21.60 32.48 17.41
N LEU A 245 -21.23 33.62 16.83
CA LEU A 245 -21.39 34.94 17.46
C LEU A 245 -22.86 35.29 17.69
N ALA A 246 -23.74 34.94 16.74
CA ALA A 246 -25.17 35.19 16.83
C ALA A 246 -25.91 34.24 17.79
N ALA A 247 -25.28 33.11 18.19
CA ALA A 247 -25.86 32.10 19.06
C ALA A 247 -25.51 32.29 20.55
N ALA A 248 -24.45 33.05 20.87
CA ALA A 248 -23.92 33.16 22.23
C ALA A 248 -24.86 33.84 23.25
N ASN A 249 -25.82 34.66 22.80
CA ASN A 249 -26.63 35.55 23.65
C ASN A 249 -28.14 35.24 23.66
N GLU A 250 -28.60 34.14 23.04
CA GLU A 250 -30.02 33.78 22.95
C GLU A 250 -30.38 32.62 23.92
N PRO A 251 -31.62 32.50 24.40
CA PRO A 251 -32.09 31.33 25.17
C PRO A 251 -32.26 30.08 24.30
N LEU A 252 -32.19 28.89 24.90
CA LEU A 252 -32.36 27.61 24.18
C LEU A 252 -33.81 27.47 23.69
N SER A 253 -34.01 26.82 22.53
CA SER A 253 -35.34 26.54 21.98
C SER A 253 -36.13 25.56 22.86
N ASP A 254 -37.45 25.71 22.91
CA ASP A 254 -38.36 24.80 23.63
C ASP A 254 -38.34 23.36 23.08
N ARG A 255 -37.77 23.15 21.89
CA ARG A 255 -37.54 21.82 21.28
C ARG A 255 -36.22 21.17 21.71
N VAL A 256 -35.45 21.80 22.60
CA VAL A 256 -34.26 21.21 23.23
C VAL A 256 -34.68 20.59 24.55
N VAL A 257 -34.72 19.26 24.59
CA VAL A 257 -35.10 18.47 25.76
C VAL A 257 -33.83 17.95 26.42
N ILE A 258 -33.55 18.40 27.64
CA ILE A 258 -32.47 17.85 28.47
C ILE A 258 -33.09 16.87 29.46
N LEU A 259 -32.55 15.65 29.55
CA LEU A 259 -33.03 14.66 30.51
C LEU A 259 -32.99 15.22 31.95
N GLU A 260 -34.05 14.95 32.70
CA GLU A 260 -34.12 15.33 34.11
C GLU A 260 -32.97 14.67 34.88
N GLN A 261 -32.18 15.49 35.57
CA GLN A 261 -31.01 15.04 36.31
C GLN A 261 -31.39 14.40 37.65
N THR A 262 -32.08 13.26 37.59
CA THR A 262 -32.46 12.44 38.74
C THR A 262 -31.23 11.94 39.49
N THR A 263 -31.39 11.53 40.75
CA THR A 263 -30.31 10.94 41.55
C THR A 263 -29.67 9.74 40.85
N GLN A 264 -30.50 8.91 40.19
CA GLN A 264 -30.05 7.75 39.43
C GLN A 264 -29.24 8.16 38.19
N LEU A 265 -29.73 9.13 37.40
CA LEU A 265 -29.02 9.61 36.22
C LEU A 265 -27.66 10.23 36.60
N ARG A 266 -27.63 11.07 37.64
CA ARG A 266 -26.40 11.65 38.17
C ARG A 266 -25.42 10.57 38.63
N GLY A 267 -25.88 9.55 39.34
CA GLY A 267 -25.04 8.42 39.77
C GLY A 267 -24.41 7.67 38.59
N MET A 268 -25.20 7.37 37.54
CA MET A 268 -24.68 6.75 36.32
C MET A 268 -23.69 7.66 35.59
N SER A 269 -23.99 8.96 35.48
CA SER A 269 -23.08 9.93 34.88
C SER A 269 -21.76 10.06 35.64
N THR A 270 -21.77 10.02 36.99
CA THR A 270 -20.55 10.00 37.80
C THR A 270 -19.68 8.78 37.46
N ILE A 271 -20.28 7.59 37.36
CA ILE A 271 -19.56 6.37 37.00
C ILE A 271 -18.99 6.47 35.58
N ILE A 272 -19.77 6.96 34.60
CA ILE A 272 -19.33 7.10 33.21
C ILE A 272 -18.16 8.10 33.07
N GLN A 273 -18.13 9.15 33.92
CA GLN A 273 -17.11 10.20 33.87
C GLN A 273 -15.85 9.92 34.71
N ASP A 274 -15.94 9.10 35.77
CA ASP A 274 -14.79 8.77 36.63
C ASP A 274 -13.76 7.96 35.86
N ILE A 275 -12.52 8.46 35.68
CA ILE A 275 -11.43 7.84 34.91
C ILE A 275 -11.03 6.43 35.40
N ASP A 276 -11.31 6.09 36.65
CA ASP A 276 -10.96 4.80 37.23
C ASP A 276 -12.07 3.73 37.07
N THR A 277 -13.24 4.09 36.54
CA THR A 277 -14.30 3.13 36.15
C THR A 277 -13.80 2.10 35.13
N SER A 278 -14.13 0.83 35.39
CA SER A 278 -13.79 -0.31 34.53
C SER A 278 -14.46 -0.22 33.16
N GLY A 279 -13.92 -0.93 32.16
CA GLY A 279 -14.51 -0.96 30.83
C GLY A 279 -15.93 -1.55 30.80
N GLU A 280 -16.15 -2.62 31.58
CA GLU A 280 -17.43 -3.31 31.69
C GLU A 280 -18.50 -2.43 32.35
N ASP A 281 -18.16 -1.79 33.47
CA ASP A 281 -19.07 -0.86 34.16
C ASP A 281 -19.38 0.33 33.26
N PHE A 282 -18.37 0.88 32.58
CA PHE A 282 -18.59 1.97 31.63
C PHE A 282 -19.61 1.58 30.54
N ILE A 283 -19.43 0.42 29.89
CA ILE A 283 -20.35 -0.07 28.85
C ILE A 283 -21.74 -0.29 29.42
N PHE A 284 -21.85 -0.95 30.58
CA PHE A 284 -23.12 -1.26 31.22
C PHE A 284 -23.92 0.01 31.57
N TYR A 285 -23.29 0.95 32.28
CA TYR A 285 -23.96 2.19 32.72
C TYR A 285 -24.20 3.13 31.54
N PHE A 286 -23.31 3.19 30.55
CA PHE A 286 -23.53 3.95 29.31
C PHE A 286 -24.71 3.39 28.53
N ASP A 287 -24.80 2.07 28.30
CA ASP A 287 -25.92 1.46 27.59
C ASP A 287 -27.25 1.67 28.33
N ARG A 288 -27.27 1.61 29.68
CA ARG A 288 -28.46 1.93 30.48
C ARG A 288 -28.92 3.37 30.30
N LEU A 289 -27.99 4.31 30.35
CA LEU A 289 -28.28 5.72 30.15
C LEU A 289 -28.73 5.99 28.71
N ALA A 290 -28.08 5.37 27.74
CA ALA A 290 -28.44 5.43 26.33
C ALA A 290 -29.87 4.93 26.07
N CYS A 291 -30.33 3.88 26.75
CA CYS A 291 -31.74 3.45 26.67
C CYS A 291 -32.70 4.57 27.10
N LEU A 292 -32.43 5.22 28.24
CA LEU A 292 -33.28 6.33 28.74
C LEU A 292 -33.29 7.52 27.77
N LEU A 293 -32.14 7.83 27.17
CA LEU A 293 -32.04 8.88 26.16
C LEU A 293 -32.87 8.56 24.91
N ILE A 294 -32.78 7.31 24.43
CA ILE A 294 -33.52 6.86 23.25
C ILE A 294 -35.02 6.81 23.55
N GLU A 295 -35.44 6.35 24.72
CA GLU A 295 -36.85 6.37 25.16
C GLU A 295 -37.41 7.81 25.16
N GLN A 296 -36.64 8.76 25.71
CA GLN A 296 -37.05 10.16 25.67
C GLN A 296 -37.10 10.72 24.24
N ALA A 297 -36.18 10.29 23.36
CA ALA A 297 -36.22 10.66 21.95
C ALA A 297 -37.48 10.12 21.25
N LEU A 298 -37.90 8.90 21.57
CA LEU A 298 -39.08 8.25 21.01
C LEU A 298 -40.42 8.89 21.42
N ASN A 299 -40.45 9.68 22.50
CA ASN A 299 -41.64 10.48 22.86
C ASN A 299 -42.01 11.53 21.79
N ASN A 300 -41.11 11.78 20.83
CA ASN A 300 -41.35 12.66 19.69
C ASN A 300 -41.82 11.90 18.43
N VAL A 301 -42.05 10.59 18.53
CA VAL A 301 -42.74 9.80 17.50
C VAL A 301 -44.25 10.01 17.67
N ASN A 302 -44.97 10.19 16.57
CA ASN A 302 -46.43 10.31 16.63
C ASN A 302 -47.07 8.96 17.00
N PHE A 303 -48.10 9.00 17.85
CA PHE A 303 -48.87 7.82 18.25
C PHE A 303 -50.34 7.97 17.84
N GLU A 304 -50.99 6.84 17.55
CA GLU A 304 -52.42 6.75 17.26
C GLU A 304 -53.15 5.99 18.38
N GLU A 305 -54.37 6.43 18.70
CA GLU A 305 -55.21 5.73 19.67
C GLU A 305 -55.61 4.34 19.15
N ARG A 306 -55.41 3.33 20.00
CA ARG A 306 -55.80 1.95 19.71
C ARG A 306 -56.52 1.35 20.90
N THR A 307 -57.71 0.83 20.66
CA THR A 307 -58.44 0.06 21.66
C THR A 307 -58.13 -1.42 21.48
N ILE A 308 -57.63 -2.08 22.52
CA ILE A 308 -57.38 -3.53 22.53
C ILE A 308 -58.25 -4.23 23.56
N ALA A 309 -58.51 -5.53 23.37
CA ALA A 309 -59.06 -6.38 24.40
C ALA A 309 -57.91 -6.95 25.25
N THR A 310 -57.96 -6.70 26.55
CA THR A 310 -57.03 -7.29 27.52
C THR A 310 -57.27 -8.81 27.65
N PRO A 311 -56.31 -9.60 28.14
CA PRO A 311 -56.50 -11.04 28.37
C PRO A 311 -57.68 -11.38 29.28
N GLN A 312 -58.12 -10.46 30.13
CA GLN A 312 -59.29 -10.60 31.00
C GLN A 312 -60.61 -10.10 30.37
N GLY A 313 -60.58 -9.66 29.11
CA GLY A 313 -61.78 -9.24 28.34
C GLY A 313 -62.16 -7.76 28.46
N TYR A 314 -61.43 -6.95 29.22
CA TYR A 314 -61.66 -5.49 29.30
C TYR A 314 -61.15 -4.77 28.06
N LYS A 315 -61.82 -3.68 27.66
CA LYS A 315 -61.31 -2.76 26.63
C LYS A 315 -60.28 -1.81 27.26
N TYR A 316 -59.07 -1.80 26.73
CA TYR A 316 -58.01 -0.87 27.12
C TYR A 316 -57.76 0.13 25.99
N HIS A 317 -57.81 1.41 26.32
CA HIS A 317 -57.53 2.52 25.40
C HIS A 317 -56.05 2.89 25.54
N GLY A 318 -55.24 2.43 24.59
CA GLY A 318 -53.80 2.67 24.55
C GLY A 318 -53.38 3.43 23.30
N LEU A 319 -52.06 3.55 23.13
CA LEU A 319 -51.44 4.20 21.99
C LEU A 319 -50.59 3.18 21.21
N VAL A 320 -50.51 3.33 19.90
CA VAL A 320 -49.59 2.59 19.03
C VAL A 320 -48.77 3.59 18.21
N ALA A 321 -47.49 3.33 17.99
CA ALA A 321 -46.65 4.21 17.17
C ALA A 321 -47.20 4.28 15.73
N LYS A 322 -47.24 5.49 15.18
CA LYS A 322 -47.66 5.76 13.82
C LYS A 322 -46.49 5.52 12.86
N GLY A 323 -46.70 4.71 11.83
CA GLY A 323 -45.70 4.48 10.77
C GLY A 323 -44.39 3.83 11.24
N ASN A 324 -43.35 3.93 10.41
CA ASN A 324 -42.03 3.34 10.68
C ASN A 324 -41.09 4.36 11.31
N VAL A 325 -40.33 3.92 12.32
CA VAL A 325 -39.23 4.68 12.93
C VAL A 325 -37.91 4.09 12.46
N SER A 326 -36.96 4.96 12.15
CA SER A 326 -35.60 4.57 11.77
C SER A 326 -34.56 5.35 12.56
N ALA A 327 -33.33 4.86 12.60
CA ALA A 327 -32.22 5.57 13.20
C ALA A 327 -31.08 5.75 12.21
N VAL A 328 -30.38 6.86 12.29
CA VAL A 328 -29.18 7.15 11.51
C VAL A 328 -28.04 7.44 12.49
N LEU A 329 -27.04 6.57 12.47
CA LEU A 329 -25.91 6.64 13.40
C LEU A 329 -24.77 7.46 12.78
N VAL A 330 -24.37 8.54 13.46
CA VAL A 330 -23.17 9.29 13.09
C VAL A 330 -21.95 8.49 13.55
N LEU A 331 -21.21 7.90 12.60
CA LEU A 331 -20.11 6.98 12.85
C LEU A 331 -18.94 7.64 13.61
N ARG A 332 -18.15 6.81 14.31
CA ARG A 332 -17.21 7.11 15.42
C ARG A 332 -17.86 7.16 16.80
N GLY A 333 -18.97 7.91 16.94
CA GLY A 333 -19.69 8.05 18.21
C GLY A 333 -21.00 7.27 18.26
N GLY A 334 -21.93 7.55 17.36
CA GLY A 334 -23.30 7.03 17.36
C GLY A 334 -23.42 5.50 17.32
N ALA A 335 -22.41 4.78 16.82
CA ALA A 335 -22.36 3.32 16.85
C ALA A 335 -22.39 2.76 18.29
N ALA A 336 -21.92 3.53 19.27
CA ALA A 336 -22.02 3.20 20.70
C ALA A 336 -23.48 2.99 21.15
N PHE A 337 -24.45 3.61 20.50
CA PHE A 337 -25.85 3.47 20.88
C PHE A 337 -26.52 2.22 20.30
N GLU A 338 -25.86 1.45 19.44
CA GLU A 338 -26.50 0.35 18.71
C GLU A 338 -27.09 -0.72 19.65
N THR A 339 -26.39 -1.07 20.74
CA THR A 339 -26.90 -2.00 21.74
C THR A 339 -28.14 -1.46 22.45
N ALA A 340 -28.11 -0.20 22.90
CA ALA A 340 -29.24 0.43 23.57
C ALA A 340 -30.44 0.60 22.62
N LEU A 341 -30.18 0.99 21.37
CA LEU A 341 -31.20 1.17 20.34
C LEU A 341 -31.94 -0.13 20.04
N LYS A 342 -31.23 -1.25 19.88
CA LYS A 342 -31.84 -2.57 19.69
C LYS A 342 -32.56 -3.10 20.94
N ARG A 343 -32.22 -2.61 22.13
CA ARG A 343 -32.95 -2.95 23.37
C ARG A 343 -34.28 -2.20 23.45
N VAL A 344 -34.32 -0.95 23.03
CA VAL A 344 -35.54 -0.12 23.07
C VAL A 344 -36.45 -0.42 21.87
N VAL A 345 -35.88 -0.59 20.67
CA VAL A 345 -36.61 -0.91 19.43
C VAL A 345 -35.87 -2.03 18.69
N PRO A 346 -36.20 -3.32 18.95
CA PRO A 346 -35.48 -4.47 18.40
C PRO A 346 -35.38 -4.51 16.86
N ASP A 347 -36.44 -4.12 16.16
CA ASP A 347 -36.54 -4.21 14.68
C ASP A 347 -36.27 -2.87 13.97
N ILE A 348 -35.57 -1.94 14.62
CA ILE A 348 -35.33 -0.61 14.04
C ILE A 348 -34.42 -0.68 12.81
N ARG A 349 -34.81 0.04 11.76
CA ARG A 349 -33.98 0.20 10.56
C ARG A 349 -32.87 1.21 10.84
N THR A 350 -31.61 0.81 10.64
CA THR A 350 -30.45 1.67 10.91
C THR A 350 -29.72 2.10 9.64
N GLY A 351 -29.54 3.40 9.46
CA GLY A 351 -28.57 4.02 8.56
C GLY A 351 -27.29 4.43 9.26
N ARG A 352 -26.27 4.78 8.48
CA ARG A 352 -24.94 5.16 8.95
C ARG A 352 -24.41 6.33 8.13
N VAL A 353 -23.83 7.33 8.80
CA VAL A 353 -23.20 8.47 8.15
C VAL A 353 -21.84 8.73 8.81
N LEU A 354 -20.77 8.83 8.04
CA LEU A 354 -19.44 9.18 8.53
C LEU A 354 -19.12 10.63 8.19
N ILE A 355 -19.05 11.47 9.21
CA ILE A 355 -18.65 12.87 9.09
C ILE A 355 -17.39 13.09 9.91
N GLN A 356 -16.35 13.66 9.30
CA GLN A 356 -15.09 13.94 9.99
C GLN A 356 -14.73 15.41 9.85
N SER A 357 -14.26 16.03 10.93
CA SER A 357 -13.67 17.36 10.83
C SER A 357 -12.28 17.25 10.22
N ASN A 358 -12.02 17.99 9.16
CA ASN A 358 -10.71 18.09 8.54
C ASN A 358 -9.69 18.67 9.54
N VAL A 359 -8.54 18.01 9.67
CA VAL A 359 -7.53 18.33 10.71
C VAL A 359 -6.92 19.72 10.53
N ARG A 360 -6.86 20.24 9.30
CA ARG A 360 -6.29 21.55 8.99
C ARG A 360 -7.34 22.65 9.01
N THR A 361 -8.56 22.36 8.58
CA THR A 361 -9.60 23.38 8.37
C THR A 361 -10.64 23.43 9.49
N GLY A 362 -10.83 22.34 10.22
CA GLY A 362 -11.89 22.16 11.21
C GLY A 362 -13.27 21.90 10.60
N GLU A 363 -13.39 21.87 9.27
CA GLU A 363 -14.67 21.75 8.56
C GLU A 363 -15.18 20.30 8.57
N PRO A 364 -16.48 20.07 8.79
CA PRO A 364 -17.06 18.75 8.65
C PRO A 364 -17.03 18.31 7.17
N GLU A 365 -16.58 17.08 6.93
CA GLU A 365 -16.51 16.43 5.62
C GLU A 365 -17.31 15.12 5.67
N LEU A 366 -18.22 14.92 4.70
CA LEU A 366 -18.99 13.68 4.54
C LEU A 366 -18.16 12.65 3.78
N HIS A 367 -17.77 11.56 4.45
CA HIS A 367 -16.95 10.50 3.85
C HIS A 367 -17.75 9.26 3.44
N TYR A 368 -18.85 8.99 4.12
CA TYR A 368 -19.67 7.80 3.87
C TYR A 368 -21.11 8.06 4.29
N MET A 369 -22.05 7.48 3.54
CA MET A 369 -23.47 7.51 3.87
C MET A 369 -24.15 6.25 3.35
N LYS A 370 -24.97 5.63 4.20
CA LYS A 370 -25.95 4.61 3.84
C LYS A 370 -27.21 4.85 4.67
N LEU A 371 -28.27 5.34 4.05
CA LEU A 371 -29.54 5.59 4.72
C LEU A 371 -30.48 4.38 4.56
N PRO A 372 -31.47 4.21 5.45
CA PRO A 372 -32.58 3.27 5.25
C PRO A 372 -33.36 3.58 3.97
N ASP A 373 -33.90 2.54 3.33
CA ASP A 373 -34.73 2.70 2.13
C ASP A 373 -36.01 3.49 2.44
N ASN A 374 -36.39 4.40 1.53
CA ASN A 374 -37.58 5.26 1.63
C ASN A 374 -37.64 6.07 2.95
N ILE A 375 -36.49 6.58 3.41
CA ILE A 375 -36.38 7.33 4.67
C ILE A 375 -37.29 8.58 4.73
N ASP A 376 -37.62 9.19 3.58
CA ASP A 376 -38.55 10.30 3.44
C ASP A 376 -39.98 9.95 3.89
N GLN A 377 -40.37 8.67 3.77
CA GLN A 377 -41.69 8.16 4.14
C GLN A 377 -41.77 7.74 5.60
N HIS A 378 -40.65 7.71 6.33
CA HIS A 378 -40.63 7.33 7.73
C HIS A 378 -41.35 8.39 8.58
N GLU A 379 -41.98 7.96 9.68
CA GLU A 379 -42.70 8.88 10.57
C GLU A 379 -41.71 9.68 11.42
N ALA A 380 -40.62 9.03 11.84
CA ALA A 380 -39.54 9.68 12.59
C ALA A 380 -38.18 9.05 12.26
N VAL A 381 -37.14 9.90 12.28
CA VAL A 381 -35.75 9.53 12.09
C VAL A 381 -34.93 9.98 13.29
N LEU A 382 -34.43 9.01 14.06
CA LEU A 382 -33.52 9.26 15.18
C LEU A 382 -32.10 9.48 14.64
N LEU A 383 -31.58 10.70 14.71
CA LEU A 383 -30.18 10.97 14.44
C LEU A 383 -29.39 10.79 15.73
N ILE A 384 -28.37 9.94 15.77
CA ILE A 384 -27.71 9.56 17.03
C ILE A 384 -26.21 9.86 16.99
N ASP A 385 -25.72 10.57 18.01
CA ASP A 385 -24.30 10.84 18.24
C ASP A 385 -23.94 10.78 19.75
N THR A 386 -22.68 10.56 20.11
CA THR A 386 -22.25 10.54 21.52
C THR A 386 -21.99 11.93 22.06
N GLN A 387 -21.25 12.76 21.33
CA GLN A 387 -20.81 14.04 21.85
C GLN A 387 -20.75 15.12 20.76
N MET A 388 -21.44 16.24 20.98
CA MET A 388 -21.49 17.36 20.04
C MET A 388 -20.86 18.62 20.63
N ALA A 389 -19.64 18.99 20.24
CA ALA A 389 -18.99 20.24 20.71
C ALA A 389 -19.45 21.48 19.91
N SER A 390 -18.92 21.68 18.69
CA SER A 390 -19.23 22.84 17.84
C SER A 390 -20.54 22.73 17.05
N GLY A 391 -21.16 21.54 17.00
CA GLY A 391 -22.36 21.27 16.22
C GLY A 391 -22.14 21.06 14.72
N GLY A 392 -20.91 21.19 14.20
CA GLY A 392 -20.64 21.09 12.75
C GLY A 392 -21.03 19.76 12.12
N ALA A 393 -20.67 18.63 12.74
CA ALA A 393 -21.05 17.31 12.26
C ALA A 393 -22.57 17.06 12.33
N ALA A 394 -23.23 17.58 13.38
CA ALA A 394 -24.67 17.46 13.53
C ALA A 394 -25.44 18.31 12.50
N LEU A 395 -24.99 19.55 12.24
CA LEU A 395 -25.53 20.42 11.19
C LEU A 395 -25.47 19.72 9.83
N MET A 396 -24.32 19.13 9.50
CA MET A 396 -24.14 18.37 8.28
C MET A 396 -25.04 17.13 8.23
N ALA A 397 -25.11 16.35 9.31
CA ALA A 397 -25.95 15.15 9.35
C ALA A 397 -27.45 15.47 9.22
N VAL A 398 -27.95 16.54 9.85
CA VAL A 398 -29.34 16.99 9.69
C VAL A 398 -29.58 17.47 8.26
N GLN A 399 -28.65 18.24 7.68
CA GLN A 399 -28.75 18.68 6.29
C GLN A 399 -28.86 17.47 5.33
N VAL A 400 -28.04 16.43 5.55
CA VAL A 400 -28.11 15.19 4.77
C VAL A 400 -29.51 14.57 4.80
N LEU A 401 -30.16 14.49 5.97
CA LEU A 401 -31.51 13.94 6.08
C LEU A 401 -32.55 14.80 5.36
N VAL A 402 -32.47 16.12 5.51
CA VAL A 402 -33.35 17.07 4.82
C VAL A 402 -33.21 16.95 3.30
N ASP A 403 -31.98 16.81 2.79
CA ASP A 403 -31.71 16.61 1.36
C ASP A 403 -32.29 15.29 0.83
N HIS A 404 -32.49 14.30 1.70
CA HIS A 404 -33.12 13.02 1.38
C HIS A 404 -34.64 13.02 1.55
N GLY A 405 -35.25 14.19 1.76
CA GLY A 405 -36.71 14.37 1.82
C GLY A 405 -37.31 14.19 3.21
N VAL A 406 -36.49 14.07 4.26
CA VAL A 406 -36.98 13.99 5.65
C VAL A 406 -37.36 15.37 6.14
N ALA A 407 -38.64 15.57 6.50
CA ALA A 407 -39.11 16.83 7.07
C ALA A 407 -38.45 17.11 8.44
N GLN A 408 -38.14 18.38 8.74
CA GLN A 408 -37.38 18.74 9.95
C GLN A 408 -38.06 18.28 11.24
N GLU A 409 -39.39 18.39 11.30
CA GLU A 409 -40.23 17.96 12.41
C GLU A 409 -40.19 16.45 12.69
N LYS A 410 -39.75 15.65 11.71
CA LYS A 410 -39.57 14.20 11.85
C LYS A 410 -38.17 13.81 12.32
N ILE A 411 -37.24 14.76 12.41
CA ILE A 411 -35.85 14.50 12.82
C ILE A 411 -35.70 14.74 14.32
N VAL A 412 -35.25 13.72 15.03
CA VAL A 412 -34.95 13.79 16.47
C VAL A 412 -33.48 13.47 16.67
N LEU A 413 -32.69 14.48 17.06
CA LEU A 413 -31.28 14.29 17.40
C LEU A 413 -31.18 13.82 18.86
N ALA A 414 -30.69 12.61 19.10
CA ALA A 414 -30.36 12.09 20.42
C ALA A 414 -28.85 12.13 20.64
N CYS A 415 -28.39 12.86 21.66
CA CYS A 415 -26.97 12.97 21.98
C CYS A 415 -26.69 12.80 23.48
N TYR A 416 -25.68 11.99 23.84
CA TYR A 416 -25.32 11.85 25.26
C TYR A 416 -24.89 13.19 25.84
N ALA A 417 -24.01 13.93 25.15
CA ALA A 417 -23.56 15.20 25.67
C ALA A 417 -23.35 16.24 24.57
N ALA A 418 -23.74 17.49 24.80
CA ALA A 418 -23.53 18.55 23.83
C ALA A 418 -23.07 19.86 24.46
N GLY A 419 -22.19 20.58 23.76
CA GLY A 419 -21.82 21.96 24.07
C GLY A 419 -22.99 22.89 23.78
N LYS A 420 -23.16 23.90 24.63
CA LYS A 420 -24.25 24.87 24.53
C LYS A 420 -24.27 25.56 23.17
N LEU A 421 -23.10 25.96 22.68
CA LEU A 421 -22.92 26.62 21.41
C LEU A 421 -23.36 25.75 20.22
N GLY A 422 -23.02 24.46 20.22
CA GLY A 422 -23.43 23.53 19.16
C GLY A 422 -24.94 23.32 19.10
N VAL A 423 -25.60 23.23 20.26
CA VAL A 423 -27.06 23.09 20.37
C VAL A 423 -27.78 24.33 19.83
N HIS A 424 -27.33 25.53 20.21
CA HIS A 424 -27.93 26.77 19.70
C HIS A 424 -27.79 26.91 18.19
N ARG A 425 -26.62 26.60 17.62
CA ARG A 425 -26.43 26.66 16.16
C ARG A 425 -27.41 25.75 15.44
N LEU A 426 -27.53 24.51 15.92
CA LEU A 426 -28.39 23.52 15.30
C LEU A 426 -29.87 23.92 15.39
N ALA A 427 -30.33 24.38 16.56
CA ALA A 427 -31.70 24.84 16.76
C ALA A 427 -32.03 26.11 15.97
N LYS A 428 -31.06 27.00 15.75
CA LYS A 428 -31.24 28.24 14.98
C LYS A 428 -31.34 27.99 13.47
N VAL A 429 -30.53 27.06 12.97
CA VAL A 429 -30.51 26.66 11.55
C VAL A 429 -31.73 25.80 11.21
N PHE A 430 -32.04 24.82 12.06
CA PHE A 430 -33.15 23.89 11.86
C PHE A 430 -34.15 24.00 13.03
N PRO A 431 -35.00 25.04 13.06
CA PRO A 431 -35.94 25.24 14.17
C PRO A 431 -37.02 24.15 14.25
N GLY A 432 -37.17 23.34 13.19
CA GLY A 432 -38.12 22.25 13.13
C GLY A 432 -37.68 20.97 13.87
N ILE A 433 -36.39 20.78 14.16
CA ILE A 433 -35.92 19.53 14.75
C ILE A 433 -36.13 19.50 16.27
N THR A 434 -36.18 18.29 16.83
CA THR A 434 -36.11 18.09 18.28
C THR A 434 -34.72 17.60 18.67
N ILE A 435 -34.13 18.20 19.71
CA ILE A 435 -32.80 17.84 20.21
C ILE A 435 -32.97 17.28 21.62
N VAL A 436 -32.60 16.02 21.83
CA VAL A 436 -32.68 15.33 23.13
C VAL A 436 -31.27 15.05 23.64
N LEU A 437 -30.95 15.58 24.82
CA LEU A 437 -29.62 15.56 25.41
C LEU A 437 -29.64 14.91 26.78
N CYS A 438 -28.61 14.10 27.11
CA CYS A 438 -28.45 13.66 28.50
C CYS A 438 -27.76 14.71 29.37
N ASN A 439 -26.72 15.38 28.85
CA ASN A 439 -26.00 16.41 29.59
C ASN A 439 -25.51 17.56 28.69
N MET A 440 -25.33 18.73 29.30
CA MET A 440 -24.72 19.90 28.66
C MET A 440 -23.27 20.03 29.12
N LEU A 441 -22.36 20.22 28.16
CA LEU A 441 -20.92 20.34 28.41
C LEU A 441 -20.41 21.75 28.12
N ALA A 442 -19.15 22.01 28.47
CA ALA A 442 -18.43 23.19 28.00
C ALA A 442 -18.24 23.11 26.47
N ASP A 443 -18.23 24.26 25.80
CA ASP A 443 -18.28 24.34 24.33
C ASP A 443 -17.03 23.77 23.62
N ILE A 444 -15.93 23.58 24.36
CA ILE A 444 -14.64 23.08 23.86
C ILE A 444 -14.22 21.89 24.73
N GLU A 445 -14.82 20.73 24.46
CA GLU A 445 -14.45 19.47 25.11
C GLU A 445 -14.15 18.40 24.06
N ASP A 446 -13.03 17.70 24.22
CA ASP A 446 -12.62 16.61 23.34
C ASP A 446 -13.61 15.45 23.42
N ARG A 447 -13.84 14.77 22.28
CA ARG A 447 -14.63 13.53 22.24
C ARG A 447 -13.90 12.40 22.97
N TRP A 448 -14.25 12.18 24.23
CA TRP A 448 -13.58 11.20 25.10
C TRP A 448 -14.38 9.90 25.30
N VAL A 449 -15.72 9.96 25.19
CA VAL A 449 -16.63 8.81 25.34
C VAL A 449 -16.26 7.70 24.34
N GLU A 450 -15.96 8.09 23.10
CA GLU A 450 -15.54 7.19 22.01
C GLU A 450 -14.20 6.51 22.32
N LYS A 451 -13.22 7.29 22.78
CA LYS A 451 -11.88 6.80 23.16
C LYS A 451 -12.03 5.77 24.28
N ARG A 452 -12.82 6.08 25.30
CA ARG A 452 -12.95 5.24 26.50
C ARG A 452 -13.65 3.91 26.24
N ARG A 453 -14.70 3.90 25.39
CA ARG A 453 -15.35 2.65 24.96
C ARG A 453 -14.42 1.78 24.10
N ALA A 454 -13.61 2.39 23.24
CA ALA A 454 -12.59 1.66 22.49
C ALA A 454 -11.52 1.05 23.42
N PHE A 455 -11.11 1.76 24.49
CA PHE A 455 -10.18 1.23 25.50
C PHE A 455 -10.81 0.16 26.42
N ALA A 456 -12.14 0.16 26.58
CA ALA A 456 -12.88 -0.81 27.39
C ALA A 456 -12.90 -2.23 26.80
N ASN A 457 -12.75 -2.36 25.47
CA ASN A 457 -12.65 -3.65 24.77
C ASN A 457 -11.23 -4.25 24.78
N ILE A 458 -10.27 -3.60 25.43
CA ILE A 458 -8.90 -4.09 25.57
C ILE A 458 -8.75 -4.74 26.95
N PRO A 459 -8.30 -6.00 27.05
CA PRO A 459 -8.01 -6.61 28.35
C PRO A 459 -6.91 -5.81 29.06
N GLN A 460 -7.21 -5.27 30.25
CA GLN A 460 -6.22 -4.58 31.07
C GLN A 460 -5.17 -5.58 31.57
N ARG A 461 -3.92 -5.48 31.09
CA ARG A 461 -2.74 -5.89 31.85
C ARG A 461 -1.82 -4.69 32.10
N SER A 462 -1.92 -4.23 33.36
CA SER A 462 -1.03 -3.38 34.18
C SER A 462 -0.54 -2.02 33.66
N ARG A 463 -1.10 -0.97 34.28
CA ARG A 463 -0.46 0.33 34.55
C ARG A 463 0.81 0.11 35.41
N THR A 464 1.94 0.67 34.99
CA THR A 464 2.79 1.56 35.81
C THR A 464 3.83 2.24 34.93
N GLN A 465 3.64 3.53 34.60
CA GLN A 465 4.73 4.51 34.55
C GLN A 465 4.17 5.89 34.91
N THR A 466 4.61 6.40 36.05
CA THR A 466 4.56 7.81 36.45
C THR A 466 5.33 8.70 35.48
N PRO A 467 4.83 9.88 35.11
CA PRO A 467 5.66 10.99 34.68
C PRO A 467 5.81 12.00 35.83
N LEU A 468 7.01 12.05 36.42
CA LEU A 468 7.48 13.19 37.20
C LEU A 468 7.92 14.29 36.23
N ALA A 469 7.06 15.29 36.00
CA ALA A 469 7.48 16.61 35.57
C ALA A 469 6.39 17.65 35.86
N ASN A 470 6.80 18.73 36.52
CA ASN A 470 6.13 20.02 36.64
C ASN A 470 4.98 20.15 37.65
N ALA A 471 5.37 20.19 38.93
CA ALA A 471 4.65 20.94 39.95
C ALA A 471 5.64 21.62 40.90
N PHE A 472 6.30 22.69 40.47
CA PHE A 472 6.93 23.67 41.38
C PHE A 472 7.02 25.02 40.68
N PHE A 473 5.96 25.83 40.77
CA PHE A 473 6.05 27.29 40.79
C PHE A 473 4.73 27.85 41.33
N SER A 474 4.68 28.11 42.63
CA SER A 474 4.13 29.35 43.20
C SER A 474 4.20 29.29 44.72
N ALA A 475 5.22 29.92 45.32
CA ALA A 475 5.08 30.53 46.62
C ALA A 475 6.22 31.54 46.88
N HIS A 476 5.81 32.82 46.94
CA HIS A 476 6.20 33.82 47.92
C HIS A 476 7.57 34.53 47.79
N GLY A 477 7.43 35.84 47.58
CA GLY A 477 8.44 36.89 47.51
C GLY A 477 9.55 36.88 48.56
N LEU A 478 10.73 37.23 48.09
CA LEU A 478 11.82 37.84 48.87
C LEU A 478 11.79 39.36 48.67
N PRO A 479 12.12 40.19 49.67
CA PRO A 479 12.49 41.56 49.44
C PRO A 479 13.97 41.70 49.06
N LYS A 480 14.22 42.78 48.35
CA LYS A 480 15.45 43.25 47.70
C LYS A 480 16.61 43.51 48.68
N SER A 481 17.84 43.18 48.26
CA SER A 481 18.88 44.19 47.99
C SER A 481 20.16 43.58 47.37
N SER A 482 20.38 43.94 46.11
CA SER A 482 21.65 44.30 45.44
C SER A 482 22.68 45.02 46.36
N VAL A 483 24.02 45.03 46.20
CA VAL A 483 24.98 44.58 45.16
C VAL A 483 26.44 44.81 45.67
N ARG A 484 27.38 43.94 45.25
CA ARG A 484 28.86 44.05 45.00
C ARG A 484 29.88 44.56 46.04
N MET A 485 31.02 43.84 46.13
CA MET A 485 32.21 44.08 45.28
C MET A 485 33.17 42.87 45.19
N VAL A 486 33.91 42.80 44.08
CA VAL A 486 34.78 41.73 43.57
C VAL A 486 36.24 42.01 43.95
N SER A 487 37.09 40.99 44.21
CA SER A 487 38.43 40.90 43.61
C SER A 487 39.17 39.57 43.85
N SER A 488 39.71 39.05 42.73
CA SER A 488 40.96 38.29 42.51
C SER A 488 41.27 37.04 43.34
N GLN A 489 41.26 35.88 42.66
CA GLN A 489 42.04 34.70 43.05
C GLN A 489 43.55 34.98 43.09
N PRO A 490 44.30 34.14 43.83
CA PRO A 490 45.42 33.43 43.24
C PRO A 490 45.36 31.89 43.42
N THR A 491 46.28 31.23 42.71
CA THR A 491 46.31 29.89 42.10
C THR A 491 46.78 28.72 43.01
N PRO A 492 46.77 27.46 42.53
CA PRO A 492 46.51 26.26 43.33
C PRO A 492 47.76 25.52 43.85
N ARG A 493 47.58 24.68 44.88
CA ARG A 493 48.58 23.67 45.28
C ARG A 493 48.55 22.44 44.36
N PRO A 494 49.70 21.86 43.97
CA PRO A 494 49.75 20.77 43.01
C PRO A 494 49.43 19.43 43.69
N ARG A 495 48.20 18.94 43.59
CA ARG A 495 47.96 17.50 43.67
C ARG A 495 48.41 16.87 42.35
N SER A 496 49.35 15.94 42.46
CA SER A 496 50.03 15.19 41.40
C SER A 496 49.08 14.88 40.22
N ARG A 497 49.56 15.07 38.98
CA ARG A 497 48.80 14.73 37.76
C ARG A 497 48.31 13.28 37.80
N LEU A 498 49.13 12.39 38.35
CA LEU A 498 48.82 10.97 38.52
C LEU A 498 47.66 10.75 39.49
N LEU A 499 47.61 11.48 40.61
CA LEU A 499 46.53 11.38 41.59
C LEU A 499 45.20 11.94 41.07
N ARG A 500 45.27 12.99 40.23
CA ARG A 500 44.09 13.56 39.58
C ARG A 500 43.55 12.67 38.46
N LEU A 501 44.44 12.00 37.73
CA LEU A 501 44.10 11.00 36.72
C LEU A 501 43.54 9.73 37.38
N ALA A 502 44.12 9.29 38.49
CA ALA A 502 43.63 8.15 39.28
C ALA A 502 42.29 8.44 39.94
N TYR A 503 42.08 9.63 40.53
CA TYR A 503 40.78 10.01 41.10
C TYR A 503 39.71 10.16 40.02
N ARG A 504 40.01 10.82 38.89
CA ARG A 504 39.07 10.88 37.75
C ARG A 504 38.78 9.49 37.18
N GLY A 505 39.81 8.66 37.03
CA GLY A 505 39.69 7.26 36.64
C GLY A 505 38.80 6.48 37.61
N ALA A 506 38.99 6.63 38.92
CA ALA A 506 38.19 5.98 39.96
C ALA A 506 36.75 6.50 40.00
N THR A 507 36.49 7.80 39.74
CA THR A 507 35.12 8.33 39.64
C THR A 507 34.41 7.89 38.36
N TRP A 508 35.13 7.75 37.24
CA TRP A 508 34.59 7.21 36.00
C TRP A 508 34.35 5.69 36.10
N LEU A 509 35.26 4.96 36.75
CA LEU A 509 35.09 3.54 37.07
C LEU A 509 33.95 3.33 38.06
N GLY A 510 33.88 4.11 39.15
CA GLY A 510 32.82 4.03 40.14
C GLY A 510 31.45 4.41 39.58
N GLY A 511 31.37 5.50 38.80
CA GLY A 511 30.16 5.88 38.06
C GLY A 511 29.76 4.82 37.03
N GLY A 512 30.73 4.22 36.34
CA GLY A 512 30.51 3.10 35.42
C GLY A 512 29.99 1.85 36.12
N ILE A 513 30.54 1.49 37.28
CA ILE A 513 30.09 0.34 38.09
C ILE A 513 28.66 0.59 38.60
N ILE A 514 28.32 1.80 39.03
CA ILE A 514 26.95 2.14 39.44
C ILE A 514 26.00 2.07 38.24
N PHE A 515 26.38 2.60 37.07
CA PHE A 515 25.55 2.56 35.87
C PHE A 515 25.32 1.13 35.36
N VAL A 516 26.38 0.31 35.29
CA VAL A 516 26.29 -1.11 34.94
C VAL A 516 25.48 -1.87 35.99
N GLY A 517 25.70 -1.61 37.29
CA GLY A 517 24.95 -2.21 38.38
C GLY A 517 23.46 -1.88 38.32
N LEU A 518 23.09 -0.62 38.08
CA LEU A 518 21.71 -0.20 37.84
C LEU A 518 21.13 -0.83 36.58
N GLY A 519 21.93 -1.00 35.52
CA GLY A 519 21.54 -1.70 34.31
C GLY A 519 21.25 -3.18 34.55
N VAL A 520 22.09 -3.86 35.34
CA VAL A 520 21.91 -5.28 35.71
C VAL A 520 20.69 -5.45 36.61
N VAL A 521 20.53 -4.61 37.64
CA VAL A 521 19.34 -4.63 38.51
C VAL A 521 18.08 -4.33 37.70
N GLY A 522 18.11 -3.32 36.84
CA GLY A 522 17.01 -2.99 35.93
C GLY A 522 16.69 -4.13 34.97
N PHE A 523 17.70 -4.83 34.45
CA PHE A 523 17.52 -6.03 33.65
C PHE A 523 16.81 -7.14 34.44
N PHE A 524 17.24 -7.44 35.67
CA PHE A 524 16.58 -8.47 36.49
C PHE A 524 15.16 -8.07 36.93
N ILE A 525 14.89 -6.78 37.17
CA ILE A 525 13.52 -6.29 37.42
C ILE A 525 12.66 -6.46 36.16
N TYR A 526 13.20 -6.13 34.99
CA TYR A 526 12.52 -6.34 33.72
C TYR A 526 12.27 -7.83 33.46
N ASP A 527 13.29 -8.68 33.62
CA ASP A 527 13.21 -10.13 33.47
C ASP A 527 12.15 -10.71 34.42
N ALA A 528 12.22 -10.40 35.71
CA ALA A 528 11.22 -10.81 36.71
C ALA A 528 9.80 -10.36 36.34
N SER A 529 9.64 -9.15 35.78
CA SER A 529 8.30 -8.65 35.37
C SER A 529 7.80 -9.22 34.04
N THR A 530 8.64 -9.91 33.25
CA THR A 530 8.19 -10.63 32.05
C THR A 530 7.60 -12.00 32.31
N TYR A 531 7.82 -12.59 33.51
CA TYR A 531 7.14 -13.82 33.92
C TYR A 531 5.71 -13.52 34.34
N LYS A 532 4.74 -14.07 33.61
CA LYS A 532 3.32 -14.07 33.97
C LYS A 532 3.02 -15.37 34.72
N GLU A 533 2.68 -15.29 36.00
CA GLU A 533 2.32 -16.48 36.81
C GLU A 533 1.00 -17.13 36.37
N HIS A 534 0.14 -16.37 35.68
CA HIS A 534 -1.15 -16.86 35.19
C HIS A 534 -1.29 -16.72 33.66
N PRO A 535 -1.70 -17.79 32.95
CA PRO A 535 -1.99 -17.72 31.53
C PRO A 535 -3.11 -16.70 31.25
N ASP A 536 -3.04 -16.01 30.12
CA ASP A 536 -4.12 -15.14 29.63
C ASP A 536 -5.32 -16.05 29.26
N GLN A 537 -6.31 -16.16 30.16
CA GLN A 537 -7.56 -16.90 29.93
C GLN A 537 -8.61 -15.97 29.32
N ASN A 538 -8.45 -15.65 28.03
CA ASN A 538 -9.47 -14.93 27.28
C ASN A 538 -10.26 -15.94 26.42
N GLU A 539 -11.59 -15.89 26.48
CA GLU A 539 -12.43 -16.65 25.56
C GLU A 539 -12.36 -16.00 24.17
N ILE A 540 -11.86 -16.73 23.17
CA ILE A 540 -11.74 -16.27 21.79
C ILE A 540 -12.81 -16.96 20.96
N ASN A 541 -13.62 -16.16 20.25
CA ASN A 541 -14.60 -16.69 19.32
C ASN A 541 -13.89 -17.19 18.06
N VAL A 542 -13.97 -18.49 17.78
CA VAL A 542 -13.41 -19.09 16.56
C VAL A 542 -14.53 -19.39 15.57
N SER A 543 -14.36 -18.97 14.32
CA SER A 543 -15.34 -19.23 13.26
C SER A 543 -15.49 -20.73 12.98
N GLN A 544 -16.72 -21.23 12.91
CA GLN A 544 -16.98 -22.62 12.50
C GLN A 544 -16.44 -22.93 11.10
N LEU A 545 -16.41 -21.94 10.20
CA LEU A 545 -15.88 -22.11 8.84
C LEU A 545 -14.35 -22.27 8.83
N ALA A 546 -13.64 -21.74 9.85
CA ALA A 546 -12.20 -21.96 10.00
C ALA A 546 -11.90 -23.38 10.51
N LEU A 547 -12.77 -23.94 11.36
CA LEU A 547 -12.64 -25.29 11.90
C LEU A 547 -13.12 -26.37 10.91
N ASN A 548 -14.19 -26.08 10.15
CA ASN A 548 -14.79 -26.96 9.16
C ASN A 548 -14.85 -26.24 7.80
N PRO A 549 -13.70 -26.11 7.11
CA PRO A 549 -13.62 -25.40 5.84
C PRO A 549 -14.47 -26.07 4.77
N ARG A 550 -15.17 -25.23 3.98
CA ARG A 550 -15.90 -25.70 2.80
C ARG A 550 -14.93 -26.30 1.78
N LYS A 551 -15.38 -27.30 1.03
CA LYS A 551 -14.62 -27.86 -0.09
C LYS A 551 -15.03 -27.22 -1.41
N GLY A 552 -14.09 -27.10 -2.34
CA GLY A 552 -14.34 -26.58 -3.68
C GLY A 552 -13.09 -26.49 -4.53
N GLY A 553 -13.14 -25.66 -5.56
CA GLY A 553 -12.09 -25.55 -6.57
C GLY A 553 -11.99 -26.79 -7.47
N PRO A 554 -11.05 -26.81 -8.43
CA PRO A 554 -10.95 -27.86 -9.45
C PRO A 554 -10.77 -29.28 -8.89
N LYS A 555 -10.13 -29.41 -7.72
CA LYS A 555 -9.84 -30.70 -7.07
C LYS A 555 -10.75 -31.01 -5.88
N ASN A 556 -11.79 -30.20 -5.65
CA ASN A 556 -12.71 -30.34 -4.51
C ASN A 556 -11.99 -30.47 -3.15
N LEU A 557 -11.01 -29.60 -2.90
CA LEU A 557 -10.19 -29.58 -1.68
C LEU A 557 -10.77 -28.59 -0.65
N PRO A 558 -10.46 -28.73 0.65
CA PRO A 558 -10.80 -27.73 1.66
C PRO A 558 -10.25 -26.35 1.28
N ILE A 559 -11.03 -25.29 1.47
CA ILE A 559 -10.64 -23.91 1.18
C ILE A 559 -10.50 -23.13 2.49
N ALA A 560 -9.31 -22.61 2.75
CA ALA A 560 -8.98 -21.77 3.91
C ALA A 560 -9.46 -20.33 3.69
N GLU A 561 -10.79 -20.14 3.68
CA GLU A 561 -11.38 -18.82 3.42
C GLU A 561 -11.42 -17.91 4.62
N VAL A 562 -11.60 -18.50 5.79
CA VAL A 562 -11.56 -17.88 7.10
C VAL A 562 -10.47 -18.59 7.87
N LEU A 563 -9.57 -17.83 8.49
CA LEU A 563 -8.44 -18.34 9.24
C LEU A 563 -8.78 -18.42 10.73
N ILE A 564 -8.12 -19.34 11.43
CA ILE A 564 -8.42 -19.63 12.84
C ILE A 564 -8.18 -18.39 13.72
N ASP A 565 -7.18 -17.59 13.36
CA ASP A 565 -6.73 -16.38 14.06
C ASP A 565 -7.36 -15.08 13.53
N ASP A 566 -8.39 -15.14 12.68
CA ASP A 566 -9.09 -13.94 12.16
C ASP A 566 -9.77 -13.12 13.26
N LEU A 567 -10.08 -13.73 14.40
CA LEU A 567 -10.83 -13.12 15.50
C LEU A 567 -10.02 -13.02 16.81
N ASP A 568 -8.71 -13.28 16.77
CA ASP A 568 -7.83 -13.24 17.96
C ASP A 568 -7.69 -11.82 18.53
N ASN A 569 -7.82 -10.78 17.70
CA ASN A 569 -7.72 -9.38 18.10
C ASN A 569 -8.54 -8.46 17.18
N GLU A 570 -8.85 -7.24 17.65
CA GLU A 570 -9.67 -6.27 16.89
C GLU A 570 -9.05 -5.90 15.53
N GLY A 571 -7.72 -5.84 15.43
CA GLY A 571 -7.03 -5.54 14.18
C GLY A 571 -7.26 -6.61 13.12
N SER A 572 -7.04 -7.88 13.46
CA SER A 572 -7.34 -9.03 12.59
C SER A 572 -8.83 -9.09 12.22
N ALA A 573 -9.73 -8.82 13.18
CA ALA A 573 -11.17 -8.80 12.93
C ALA A 573 -11.61 -7.68 11.97
N ASN A 574 -10.95 -6.51 12.01
CA ASN A 574 -11.18 -5.42 11.07
C ASN A 574 -10.61 -5.70 9.68
N ALA A 575 -9.51 -6.45 9.60
CA ALA A 575 -8.85 -6.80 8.36
C ALA A 575 -9.53 -7.96 7.61
N LYS A 576 -10.31 -8.82 8.28
CA LYS A 576 -10.90 -10.05 7.69
C LYS A 576 -11.72 -9.82 6.40
N ASP A 577 -12.40 -8.68 6.29
CA ASP A 577 -13.29 -8.34 5.17
C ASP A 577 -12.57 -7.48 4.10
N LYS A 578 -11.27 -7.22 4.27
CA LYS A 578 -10.42 -6.50 3.31
C LYS A 578 -9.99 -7.42 2.17
N PRO A 579 -9.54 -6.86 1.03
CA PRO A 579 -9.03 -7.67 -0.07
C PRO A 579 -7.88 -8.59 0.38
N LYS A 580 -7.94 -9.86 -0.01
CA LYS A 580 -6.98 -10.91 0.38
C LYS A 580 -5.67 -10.78 -0.37
N LEU A 581 -4.62 -10.38 0.34
CA LEU A 581 -3.26 -10.33 -0.18
C LEU A 581 -2.48 -11.56 0.28
N VAL A 582 -2.22 -12.48 -0.65
CA VAL A 582 -1.47 -13.71 -0.38
C VAL A 582 -0.04 -13.61 -0.91
N ILE A 583 0.93 -13.87 -0.04
CA ILE A 583 2.36 -13.82 -0.35
C ILE A 583 2.95 -15.22 -0.25
N LEU A 584 3.55 -15.71 -1.33
CA LEU A 584 4.21 -17.02 -1.36
C LEU A 584 5.70 -16.83 -1.08
N GLY A 585 6.15 -17.25 0.10
CA GLY A 585 7.55 -17.20 0.53
C GLY A 585 7.86 -16.08 1.53
N GLY A 586 8.53 -16.45 2.62
CA GLY A 586 9.00 -15.54 3.69
C GLY A 586 10.43 -15.00 3.48
N GLY A 587 10.90 -14.91 2.23
CA GLY A 587 12.26 -14.44 1.90
C GLY A 587 12.40 -12.92 1.86
N TRP A 588 13.51 -12.44 1.27
CA TRP A 588 13.83 -11.01 1.15
C TRP A 588 12.72 -10.15 0.55
N GLY A 589 12.10 -10.60 -0.55
CA GLY A 589 11.02 -9.86 -1.21
C GLY A 589 9.74 -9.80 -0.38
N GLY A 590 9.30 -10.94 0.15
CA GLY A 590 8.10 -11.02 0.99
C GLY A 590 8.23 -10.20 2.28
N VAL A 591 9.36 -10.31 2.99
CA VAL A 591 9.58 -9.54 4.23
C VAL A 591 9.73 -8.05 3.97
N ALA A 592 10.38 -7.64 2.89
CA ALA A 592 10.46 -6.23 2.52
C ALA A 592 9.08 -5.63 2.24
N LEU A 593 8.21 -6.38 1.56
CA LEU A 593 6.81 -5.98 1.34
C LEU A 593 6.07 -5.83 2.68
N LEU A 594 6.15 -6.83 3.56
CA LEU A 594 5.44 -6.84 4.85
C LEU A 594 5.84 -5.69 5.77
N LYS A 595 7.11 -5.26 5.75
CA LYS A 595 7.59 -4.17 6.61
C LYS A 595 7.01 -2.80 6.24
N GLU A 596 6.73 -2.59 4.96
CA GLU A 596 6.28 -1.30 4.43
C GLU A 596 4.76 -1.23 4.19
N LEU A 597 4.05 -2.36 4.25
CA LEU A 597 2.59 -2.39 4.10
C LEU A 597 1.91 -1.67 5.29
N ASN A 598 0.86 -0.91 5.03
CA ASN A 598 0.05 -0.35 6.11
C ASN A 598 -0.81 -1.45 6.74
N PRO A 599 -1.02 -1.42 8.07
CA PRO A 599 -2.02 -2.26 8.69
C PRO A 599 -3.42 -1.94 8.14
N ASP A 600 -4.29 -2.95 8.11
CA ASP A 600 -5.73 -2.85 7.78
C ASP A 600 -6.10 -2.45 6.33
N ASP A 601 -5.12 -2.24 5.45
CA ASP A 601 -5.36 -2.02 4.01
C ASP A 601 -5.73 -3.35 3.30
N TYR A 602 -5.25 -4.49 3.80
CA TYR A 602 -5.43 -5.83 3.21
C TYR A 602 -5.58 -6.92 4.29
N HIS A 603 -6.25 -8.02 3.94
CA HIS A 603 -6.19 -9.26 4.69
C HIS A 603 -4.96 -10.04 4.25
N VAL A 604 -3.88 -10.00 5.05
CA VAL A 604 -2.56 -10.47 4.61
C VAL A 604 -2.32 -11.90 5.05
N THR A 605 -2.00 -12.79 4.11
CA THR A 605 -1.61 -14.19 4.40
C THR A 605 -0.27 -14.52 3.76
N VAL A 606 0.66 -15.08 4.54
CA VAL A 606 1.94 -15.60 4.04
C VAL A 606 1.91 -17.11 4.06
N VAL A 607 2.19 -17.73 2.91
CA VAL A 607 2.35 -19.18 2.77
C VAL A 607 3.82 -19.49 2.52
N SER A 608 4.45 -20.28 3.39
CA SER A 608 5.85 -20.69 3.21
C SER A 608 6.15 -22.01 3.92
N PRO A 609 7.01 -22.88 3.36
CA PRO A 609 7.41 -24.11 4.05
C PRO A 609 8.25 -23.85 5.31
N THR A 610 8.93 -22.69 5.38
CA THR A 610 9.74 -22.26 6.52
C THR A 610 9.03 -21.14 7.28
N ASN A 611 9.15 -21.13 8.61
CA ASN A 611 8.49 -20.17 9.50
C ASN A 611 9.40 -19.00 9.92
N TYR A 612 10.53 -18.84 9.26
CA TYR A 612 11.51 -17.78 9.52
C TYR A 612 11.96 -17.11 8.23
N PHE A 613 12.32 -15.85 8.36
CA PHE A 613 13.16 -15.14 7.41
C PHE A 613 14.63 -15.49 7.66
N LEU A 614 15.41 -15.66 6.59
CA LEU A 614 16.84 -15.91 6.67
C LEU A 614 17.65 -14.74 6.08
N PHE A 615 18.57 -14.20 6.88
CA PHE A 615 19.55 -13.20 6.45
C PHE A 615 20.71 -13.85 5.70
N THR A 616 20.44 -14.23 4.44
CA THR A 616 21.34 -15.03 3.59
C THR A 616 22.77 -14.49 3.42
N PRO A 617 23.08 -13.17 3.41
CA PRO A 617 24.45 -12.71 3.19
C PRO A 617 25.45 -13.11 4.27
N MET A 618 24.99 -13.43 5.48
CA MET A 618 25.85 -13.85 6.59
C MET A 618 25.87 -15.38 6.78
N LEU A 619 25.21 -16.12 5.89
CA LEU A 619 25.13 -17.58 5.99
C LEU A 619 26.50 -18.27 5.93
N PRO A 620 27.47 -17.83 5.08
CA PRO A 620 28.84 -18.38 5.10
C PRO A 620 29.49 -18.30 6.49
N SER A 621 29.38 -17.18 7.19
CA SER A 621 29.92 -17.01 8.54
C SER A 621 29.32 -17.97 9.56
N ALA A 622 28.07 -18.39 9.39
CA ALA A 622 27.44 -19.34 10.30
C ALA A 622 27.89 -20.78 10.12
N THR A 623 28.42 -21.14 8.95
CA THR A 623 28.93 -22.49 8.67
C THR A 623 30.17 -22.86 9.49
N VAL A 624 30.92 -21.86 9.96
CA VAL A 624 32.17 -22.05 10.71
C VAL A 624 32.08 -21.56 12.16
N GLY A 625 30.91 -21.14 12.62
CA GLY A 625 30.73 -20.63 13.99
C GLY A 625 31.24 -19.19 14.21
N THR A 626 31.47 -18.40 13.15
CA THR A 626 31.68 -16.94 13.28
C THR A 626 30.40 -16.24 13.74
N LEU A 627 29.25 -16.76 13.32
CA LEU A 627 27.91 -16.32 13.72
C LEU A 627 27.07 -17.53 14.08
N GLU A 628 26.11 -17.36 14.99
CA GLU A 628 25.15 -18.42 15.29
C GLU A 628 23.96 -18.40 14.33
N LEU A 629 23.42 -19.58 13.99
CA LEU A 629 22.27 -19.71 13.07
C LEU A 629 21.06 -18.90 13.57
N ARG A 630 20.86 -18.83 14.89
CA ARG A 630 19.76 -18.08 15.54
C ARG A 630 19.84 -16.56 15.32
N SER A 631 21.02 -16.05 15.02
CA SER A 631 21.33 -14.63 14.81
C SER A 631 21.00 -14.19 13.39
N LEU A 632 20.86 -15.16 12.46
CA LEU A 632 20.52 -14.92 11.06
C LEU A 632 19.03 -15.04 10.78
N VAL A 633 18.21 -15.43 11.77
CA VAL A 633 16.78 -15.65 11.59
C VAL A 633 15.88 -14.70 12.34
N GLU A 634 14.76 -14.37 11.69
CA GLU A 634 13.64 -13.68 12.32
C GLU A 634 12.33 -14.45 12.05
N PRO A 635 11.55 -14.84 13.07
CA PRO A 635 10.29 -15.54 12.87
C PRO A 635 9.29 -14.74 12.02
N ILE A 636 8.68 -15.35 11.01
CA ILE A 636 7.73 -14.67 10.10
C ILE A 636 6.51 -14.13 10.86
N ARG A 637 6.02 -14.87 11.86
CA ARG A 637 4.91 -14.42 12.72
C ARG A 637 5.21 -13.10 13.43
N ARG A 638 6.46 -12.87 13.83
CA ARG A 638 6.87 -11.61 14.47
C ARG A 638 6.86 -10.45 13.48
N VAL A 639 7.28 -10.69 12.24
CA VAL A 639 7.20 -9.70 11.15
C VAL A 639 5.75 -9.36 10.83
N LEU A 640 4.87 -10.37 10.77
CA LEU A 640 3.44 -10.21 10.44
C LEU A 640 2.62 -9.49 11.51
N SER A 641 3.03 -9.56 12.77
CA SER A 641 2.30 -8.91 13.89
C SER A 641 2.06 -7.41 13.68
N ARG A 642 2.92 -6.73 12.89
CA ARG A 642 2.77 -5.32 12.55
C ARG A 642 1.53 -5.03 11.68
N VAL A 643 1.12 -5.99 10.85
CA VAL A 643 0.04 -5.86 9.86
C VAL A 643 -1.14 -6.78 10.15
N ASN A 644 -1.21 -7.33 11.38
CA ASN A 644 -2.24 -8.28 11.81
C ASN A 644 -2.40 -9.48 10.85
N GLY A 645 -1.30 -9.89 10.20
CA GLY A 645 -1.32 -10.87 9.13
C GLY A 645 -1.15 -12.32 9.60
N HIS A 646 -1.52 -13.24 8.72
CA HIS A 646 -1.60 -14.66 9.00
C HIS A 646 -0.44 -15.45 8.39
N PHE A 647 0.00 -16.52 9.06
CA PHE A 647 1.06 -17.40 8.56
C PHE A 647 0.60 -18.85 8.45
N ILE A 648 0.72 -19.39 7.25
CA ILE A 648 0.43 -20.79 6.93
C ILE A 648 1.75 -21.49 6.57
N ARG A 649 2.14 -22.47 7.39
CA ARG A 649 3.30 -23.32 7.10
C ARG A 649 2.88 -24.41 6.11
N ALA A 650 3.06 -24.15 4.83
CA ALA A 650 2.75 -25.09 3.75
C ALA A 650 3.60 -24.80 2.52
N LYS A 651 3.72 -25.79 1.64
CA LYS A 651 4.35 -25.63 0.32
C LYS A 651 3.28 -25.26 -0.70
N SER A 652 3.53 -24.24 -1.51
CA SER A 652 2.65 -23.88 -2.63
C SER A 652 2.92 -24.80 -3.82
N GLU A 653 1.91 -25.52 -4.27
CA GLU A 653 2.02 -26.50 -5.35
C GLU A 653 1.57 -25.93 -6.70
N ASP A 654 0.41 -25.30 -6.80
CA ASP A 654 -0.10 -24.70 -8.04
C ASP A 654 -0.94 -23.44 -7.74
N VAL A 655 -1.24 -22.67 -8.78
CA VAL A 655 -2.15 -21.51 -8.72
C VAL A 655 -3.22 -21.66 -9.80
N ASP A 656 -4.48 -21.67 -9.39
CA ASP A 656 -5.61 -21.51 -10.28
C ASP A 656 -5.95 -20.03 -10.44
N PHE A 657 -5.56 -19.47 -11.59
CA PHE A 657 -5.78 -18.05 -11.90
C PHE A 657 -7.25 -17.71 -12.15
N SER A 658 -8.06 -18.69 -12.58
CA SER A 658 -9.47 -18.46 -12.90
C SER A 658 -10.34 -18.45 -11.66
N ALA A 659 -10.09 -19.39 -10.74
CA ALA A 659 -10.78 -19.50 -9.46
C ALA A 659 -10.16 -18.61 -8.36
N LYS A 660 -9.01 -18.00 -8.64
CA LYS A 660 -8.18 -17.25 -7.68
C LYS A 660 -7.84 -18.05 -6.41
N LEU A 661 -7.38 -19.29 -6.61
CA LEU A 661 -7.03 -20.23 -5.54
C LEU A 661 -5.57 -20.68 -5.66
N ILE A 662 -4.87 -20.77 -4.54
CA ILE A 662 -3.52 -21.34 -4.45
C ILE A 662 -3.62 -22.73 -3.84
N GLU A 663 -3.16 -23.75 -4.54
CA GLU A 663 -3.07 -25.11 -4.00
C GLU A 663 -1.84 -25.21 -3.08
N CYS A 664 -2.07 -25.58 -1.83
CA CYS A 664 -1.04 -25.78 -0.83
C CYS A 664 -1.00 -27.24 -0.38
N SER A 665 0.20 -27.74 -0.07
CA SER A 665 0.44 -29.05 0.50
C SER A 665 1.19 -28.96 1.83
N GLN A 666 0.84 -29.83 2.77
CA GLN A 666 1.50 -29.95 4.06
C GLN A 666 1.41 -31.39 4.58
N LYS A 667 2.47 -31.86 5.25
CA LYS A 667 2.44 -33.16 5.93
C LYS A 667 1.62 -33.06 7.23
N ASP A 668 0.70 -34.00 7.43
CA ASP A 668 -0.06 -34.15 8.66
C ASP A 668 0.77 -34.83 9.78
N ALA A 669 0.14 -35.10 10.93
CA ALA A 669 0.77 -35.75 12.08
C ALA A 669 1.25 -37.18 11.79
N PHE A 670 0.72 -37.84 10.76
CA PHE A 670 1.08 -39.20 10.35
C PHE A 670 2.08 -39.21 9.19
N GLY A 671 2.50 -38.03 8.72
CA GLY A 671 3.43 -37.88 7.60
C GLY A 671 2.77 -37.96 6.22
N ASN A 672 1.44 -38.09 6.15
CA ASN A 672 0.71 -38.11 4.88
C ASN A 672 0.60 -36.69 4.33
N GLU A 673 0.68 -36.56 3.00
CA GLU A 673 0.50 -35.28 2.33
C GLU A 673 -0.98 -34.90 2.30
N THR A 674 -1.31 -33.76 2.90
CA THR A 674 -2.64 -33.16 2.86
C THR A 674 -2.62 -31.91 2.00
N ARG A 675 -3.72 -31.65 1.28
CA ARG A 675 -3.84 -30.51 0.36
C ARG A 675 -5.07 -29.68 0.65
N PHE A 676 -4.95 -28.37 0.45
CA PHE A 676 -6.01 -27.39 0.64
C PHE A 676 -5.77 -26.18 -0.26
N TYR A 677 -6.81 -25.36 -0.44
CA TYR A 677 -6.73 -24.12 -1.20
C TYR A 677 -6.68 -22.89 -0.29
N VAL A 678 -5.92 -21.88 -0.70
CA VAL A 678 -5.93 -20.54 -0.10
C VAL A 678 -6.42 -19.53 -1.16
N PRO A 679 -7.54 -18.82 -0.92
CA PRO A 679 -8.07 -17.84 -1.86
C PRO A 679 -7.27 -16.53 -1.83
N TYR A 680 -7.23 -15.82 -2.95
CA TYR A 680 -6.55 -14.52 -3.04
C TYR A 680 -7.34 -13.51 -3.89
N ASP A 681 -7.21 -12.22 -3.58
CA ASP A 681 -7.55 -11.13 -4.48
C ASP A 681 -6.30 -10.57 -5.16
N LYS A 682 -5.20 -10.52 -4.41
CA LYS A 682 -3.85 -10.20 -4.90
C LYS A 682 -2.87 -11.28 -4.48
N LEU A 683 -2.04 -11.73 -5.43
CA LEU A 683 -1.03 -12.75 -5.21
C LEU A 683 0.37 -12.19 -5.48
N VAL A 684 1.29 -12.37 -4.54
CA VAL A 684 2.72 -12.06 -4.70
C VAL A 684 3.54 -13.34 -4.60
N ILE A 685 4.15 -13.74 -5.72
CA ILE A 685 5.05 -14.90 -5.78
C ILE A 685 6.46 -14.43 -5.43
N ALA A 686 6.98 -14.86 -4.28
CA ALA A 686 8.30 -14.50 -3.75
C ALA A 686 9.08 -15.74 -3.26
N VAL A 687 8.95 -16.86 -3.98
CA VAL A 687 9.46 -18.19 -3.58
C VAL A 687 10.95 -18.40 -3.79
N GLY A 688 11.67 -17.41 -4.33
CA GLY A 688 13.10 -17.46 -4.55
C GLY A 688 13.51 -18.45 -5.66
N SER A 689 14.68 -19.08 -5.50
CA SER A 689 15.28 -19.97 -6.51
C SER A 689 15.85 -21.25 -5.88
N THR A 690 15.93 -22.32 -6.66
CA THR A 690 16.62 -23.56 -6.29
C THR A 690 18.04 -23.60 -6.86
N THR A 691 18.82 -24.62 -6.49
CA THR A 691 20.18 -24.83 -7.03
C THR A 691 20.10 -25.44 -8.42
N ASN A 692 20.92 -24.96 -9.35
CA ASN A 692 21.02 -25.53 -10.69
C ASN A 692 22.21 -26.51 -10.78
N PRO A 693 21.97 -27.78 -11.13
CA PRO A 693 23.04 -28.76 -11.24
C PRO A 693 23.92 -28.57 -12.50
N HIS A 694 23.50 -27.75 -13.47
CA HIS A 694 24.22 -27.54 -14.74
C HIS A 694 24.56 -28.83 -15.51
N GLY A 695 23.81 -29.92 -15.27
CA GLY A 695 24.07 -31.24 -15.86
C GLY A 695 25.25 -32.00 -15.22
N VAL A 696 25.83 -31.49 -14.13
CA VAL A 696 26.87 -32.18 -13.35
C VAL A 696 26.24 -33.35 -12.59
N LYS A 697 26.91 -34.51 -12.65
CA LYS A 697 26.51 -35.73 -11.94
C LYS A 697 27.14 -35.77 -10.54
N GLY A 698 26.48 -36.46 -9.62
CA GLY A 698 27.02 -36.73 -8.28
C GLY A 698 26.87 -35.60 -7.27
N LEU A 699 25.95 -34.65 -7.50
CA LEU A 699 25.72 -33.54 -6.57
C LEU A 699 25.13 -33.97 -5.21
N GLU A 700 24.63 -35.21 -5.12
CA GLU A 700 24.32 -35.87 -3.85
C GLU A 700 25.55 -36.02 -2.92
N ASN A 701 26.76 -35.97 -3.48
CA ASN A 701 28.03 -35.97 -2.74
C ASN A 701 28.52 -34.55 -2.38
N ALA A 702 27.73 -33.51 -2.70
CA ALA A 702 28.05 -32.13 -2.39
C ALA A 702 27.07 -31.52 -1.38
N HIS A 703 27.55 -30.52 -0.67
CA HIS A 703 26.74 -29.69 0.22
C HIS A 703 26.31 -28.42 -0.50
N PHE A 704 25.12 -27.93 -0.19
CA PHE A 704 24.65 -26.62 -0.65
C PHE A 704 24.76 -25.59 0.47
N LEU A 705 24.48 -24.33 0.17
CA LEU A 705 24.42 -23.26 1.16
C LEU A 705 23.33 -22.25 0.81
N LYS A 706 22.07 -22.65 1.00
CA LYS A 706 20.90 -21.78 0.76
C LYS A 706 20.04 -21.56 2.00
N ASP A 707 19.99 -22.52 2.92
CA ASP A 707 19.21 -22.43 4.15
C ASP A 707 20.03 -22.81 5.40
N ILE A 708 19.42 -22.69 6.58
CA ILE A 708 20.01 -22.99 7.89
C ILE A 708 20.35 -24.47 8.03
N SER A 709 19.49 -25.35 7.50
CA SER A 709 19.76 -26.79 7.47
C SER A 709 21.06 -27.07 6.72
N ASP A 710 21.28 -26.36 5.62
CA ASP A 710 22.47 -26.51 4.81
C ASP A 710 23.71 -26.04 5.59
N ALA A 711 23.63 -24.86 6.21
CA ALA A 711 24.72 -24.32 7.02
C ALA A 711 25.07 -25.24 8.21
N ARG A 712 24.07 -25.83 8.87
CA ARG A 712 24.27 -26.85 9.92
C ARG A 712 24.95 -28.09 9.36
N ASN A 713 24.48 -28.61 8.22
CA ASN A 713 25.05 -29.80 7.59
C ASN A 713 26.51 -29.57 7.16
N VAL A 714 26.81 -28.40 6.62
CA VAL A 714 28.19 -27.98 6.27
C VAL A 714 29.06 -27.96 7.52
N ARG A 715 28.64 -27.29 8.59
CA ARG A 715 29.37 -27.23 9.86
C ARG A 715 29.64 -28.63 10.41
N ASN A 716 28.62 -29.48 10.44
CA ASN A 716 28.71 -30.84 10.91
C ASN A 716 29.69 -31.67 10.08
N GLN A 717 29.66 -31.59 8.76
CA GLN A 717 30.58 -32.34 7.91
C GLN A 717 32.03 -31.86 8.06
N VAL A 718 32.26 -30.54 8.12
CA VAL A 718 33.59 -29.99 8.34
C VAL A 718 34.17 -30.49 9.66
N MET A 719 33.40 -30.40 10.76
CA MET A 719 33.85 -30.91 12.07
C MET A 719 34.02 -32.43 12.06
N HIS A 720 33.13 -33.17 11.41
CA HIS A 720 33.25 -34.63 11.29
C HIS A 720 34.57 -35.02 10.61
N ASN A 721 34.95 -34.35 9.52
CA ASN A 721 36.22 -34.61 8.83
C ASN A 721 37.42 -34.33 9.74
N LEU A 722 37.39 -33.23 10.51
CA LEU A 722 38.45 -32.89 11.47
C LEU A 722 38.60 -33.96 12.57
N GLU A 723 37.48 -34.45 13.12
CA GLU A 723 37.48 -35.50 14.14
C GLU A 723 37.96 -36.84 13.59
N GLN A 724 37.50 -37.24 12.39
CA GLN A 724 37.97 -38.46 11.73
C GLN A 724 39.47 -38.40 11.41
N ALA A 725 39.98 -37.22 11.03
CA ALA A 725 41.39 -37.00 10.76
C ALA A 725 42.29 -37.18 12.01
N CYS A 726 41.72 -37.03 13.21
CA CYS A 726 42.42 -37.23 14.50
C CYS A 726 42.50 -38.68 14.94
N LEU A 727 41.71 -39.59 14.36
CA LEU A 727 41.68 -40.96 14.81
C LEU A 727 43.01 -41.68 14.53
N PRO A 728 43.47 -42.53 15.47
CA PRO A 728 44.71 -43.30 15.28
C PRO A 728 44.63 -44.32 14.14
N THR A 729 43.42 -44.66 13.70
CA THR A 729 43.15 -45.57 12.57
C THR A 729 43.20 -44.90 11.20
N THR A 730 43.32 -43.57 11.14
CA THR A 730 43.28 -42.81 9.89
C THR A 730 44.69 -42.70 9.28
N SER A 731 44.88 -43.26 8.09
CA SER A 731 46.14 -43.20 7.35
C SER A 731 46.46 -41.77 6.88
N ASP A 732 47.71 -41.49 6.53
CA ASP A 732 48.11 -40.15 6.08
C ASP A 732 47.44 -39.74 4.76
N GLU A 733 47.24 -40.69 3.83
CA GLU A 733 46.51 -40.45 2.57
C GLU A 733 45.04 -40.12 2.82
N GLU A 734 44.39 -40.87 3.71
CA GLU A 734 42.99 -40.62 4.06
C GLU A 734 42.84 -39.31 4.84
N ARG A 735 43.80 -38.99 5.71
CA ARG A 735 43.84 -37.72 6.44
C ARG A 735 43.92 -36.53 5.48
N LYS A 736 44.82 -36.59 4.48
CA LYS A 736 44.92 -35.58 3.41
C LYS A 736 43.61 -35.45 2.63
N ARG A 737 42.98 -36.58 2.28
CA ARG A 737 41.70 -36.57 1.58
C ARG A 737 40.61 -35.89 2.42
N LEU A 738 40.41 -36.31 3.67
CA LEU A 738 39.41 -35.76 4.59
C LEU A 738 39.56 -34.24 4.79
N LEU A 739 40.81 -33.74 4.80
CA LEU A 739 41.17 -32.34 5.01
C LEU A 739 41.31 -31.52 3.71
N SER A 740 40.93 -32.10 2.57
CA SER A 740 40.81 -31.39 1.30
C SER A 740 39.37 -30.87 1.14
N PHE A 741 39.22 -29.55 1.19
CA PHE A 741 37.95 -28.84 1.08
C PHE A 741 37.83 -28.17 -0.29
N VAL A 742 36.82 -28.57 -1.06
CA VAL A 742 36.57 -28.04 -2.40
C VAL A 742 35.33 -27.15 -2.41
N VAL A 743 35.45 -25.96 -2.99
CA VAL A 743 34.35 -25.02 -3.21
C VAL A 743 34.13 -24.84 -4.70
N SER A 744 32.96 -25.25 -5.19
CA SER A 744 32.57 -25.14 -6.60
C SER A 744 31.69 -23.91 -6.81
N GLY A 745 32.31 -22.83 -7.29
CA GLY A 745 31.66 -21.55 -7.59
C GLY A 745 32.41 -20.36 -6.99
N GLY A 746 33.01 -19.53 -7.85
CA GLY A 746 33.73 -18.30 -7.45
C GLY A 746 32.86 -17.07 -7.29
N GLY A 747 31.56 -17.20 -6.98
CA GLY A 747 30.69 -16.07 -6.64
C GLY A 747 30.88 -15.64 -5.17
N PRO A 748 30.20 -14.56 -4.71
CA PRO A 748 30.33 -14.06 -3.34
C PRO A 748 30.18 -15.16 -2.28
N THR A 749 29.13 -15.99 -2.37
CA THR A 749 28.89 -17.08 -1.41
C THR A 749 30.04 -18.08 -1.31
N GLY A 750 30.63 -18.49 -2.44
CA GLY A 750 31.74 -19.45 -2.44
C GLY A 750 33.05 -18.82 -1.94
N VAL A 751 33.31 -17.58 -2.34
CA VAL A 751 34.48 -16.82 -1.89
C VAL A 751 34.42 -16.56 -0.38
N GLU A 752 33.28 -16.07 0.13
CA GLU A 752 33.09 -15.81 1.55
C GLU A 752 33.17 -17.08 2.40
N PHE A 753 32.61 -18.20 1.91
CA PHE A 753 32.74 -19.48 2.61
C PHE A 753 34.19 -19.98 2.63
N ALA A 754 34.89 -19.95 1.50
CA ALA A 754 36.29 -20.38 1.43
C ALA A 754 37.17 -19.55 2.37
N ALA A 755 36.94 -18.23 2.43
CA ALA A 755 37.61 -17.32 3.35
C ALA A 755 37.29 -17.62 4.82
N GLU A 756 36.01 -17.74 5.18
CA GLU A 756 35.59 -18.03 6.56
C GLU A 756 36.10 -19.40 7.05
N LEU A 757 36.09 -20.40 6.18
CA LEU A 757 36.66 -21.73 6.45
C LEU A 757 38.17 -21.63 6.65
N PHE A 758 38.88 -20.96 5.75
CA PHE A 758 40.32 -20.77 5.88
C PHE A 758 40.68 -20.06 7.19
N ASP A 759 39.99 -18.98 7.54
CA ASP A 759 40.24 -18.27 8.79
C ASP A 759 40.00 -19.17 10.01
N MET A 760 38.92 -19.95 10.04
CA MET A 760 38.66 -20.91 11.12
C MET A 760 39.80 -21.95 11.25
N LEU A 761 40.26 -22.48 10.11
CA LEU A 761 41.33 -23.48 10.06
C LEU A 761 42.70 -22.92 10.46
N ASN A 762 42.94 -21.61 10.32
CA ASN A 762 44.19 -20.98 10.77
C ASN A 762 44.14 -20.44 12.20
N GLU A 763 43.05 -19.75 12.55
CA GLU A 763 42.92 -19.03 13.81
C GLU A 763 42.59 -19.98 14.97
N ASP A 764 41.77 -21.01 14.73
CA ASP A 764 41.15 -21.79 15.80
C ASP A 764 41.58 -23.26 15.83
N LEU A 765 41.79 -23.89 14.66
CA LEU A 765 42.14 -25.32 14.59
C LEU A 765 43.34 -25.69 15.46
N THR A 766 44.46 -24.96 15.33
CA THR A 766 45.72 -25.32 16.03
C THR A 766 45.69 -25.09 17.54
N LYS A 767 44.64 -24.43 18.05
CA LYS A 767 44.41 -24.26 19.49
C LYS A 767 43.76 -25.50 20.11
N HIS A 768 42.95 -26.23 19.35
CA HIS A 768 42.08 -27.30 19.87
C HIS A 768 42.36 -28.68 19.26
N PHE A 769 42.88 -28.73 18.03
CA PHE A 769 43.19 -29.97 17.31
C PHE A 769 44.71 -30.21 17.20
N PRO A 770 45.15 -31.46 16.92
CA PRO A 770 46.56 -31.76 16.71
C PRO A 770 47.19 -30.88 15.63
N LYS A 771 48.33 -30.26 15.95
CA LYS A 771 49.02 -29.32 15.04
C LYS A 771 49.40 -29.92 13.68
N LEU A 772 49.56 -31.24 13.60
CA LEU A 772 49.82 -31.96 12.34
C LEU A 772 48.73 -31.68 11.30
N LEU A 773 47.45 -31.59 11.71
CA LEU A 773 46.34 -31.42 10.78
C LEU A 773 46.50 -30.17 9.92
N ARG A 774 47.11 -29.10 10.45
CA ARG A 774 47.32 -27.85 9.71
C ARG A 774 48.18 -28.04 8.45
N ASN A 775 49.11 -28.98 8.46
CA ASN A 775 49.98 -29.25 7.30
C ASN A 775 49.28 -30.06 6.20
N GLU A 776 48.18 -30.73 6.54
CA GLU A 776 47.44 -31.62 5.64
C GLU A 776 46.19 -30.96 5.04
N ILE A 777 45.86 -29.74 5.45
CA ILE A 777 44.71 -28.99 4.96
C ILE A 777 44.98 -28.40 3.59
N SER A 778 44.01 -28.54 2.70
CA SER A 778 43.94 -27.80 1.44
C SER A 778 42.55 -27.24 1.21
N VAL A 779 42.47 -26.00 0.71
CA VAL A 779 41.22 -25.35 0.33
C VAL A 779 41.33 -24.98 -1.14
N HIS A 780 40.42 -25.52 -1.96
CA HIS A 780 40.40 -25.31 -3.40
C HIS A 780 39.11 -24.60 -3.82
N LEU A 781 39.21 -23.53 -4.61
CA LEU A 781 38.07 -22.80 -5.17
C LEU A 781 38.04 -22.97 -6.69
N ILE A 782 37.06 -23.72 -7.20
CA ILE A 782 36.88 -23.99 -8.63
C ILE A 782 35.92 -22.98 -9.24
N GLN A 783 36.38 -22.26 -10.26
CA GLN A 783 35.61 -21.24 -10.96
C GLN A 783 35.67 -21.40 -12.48
N SER A 784 34.50 -21.44 -13.12
CA SER A 784 34.38 -21.71 -14.55
C SER A 784 34.87 -20.60 -15.47
N ARG A 785 34.95 -19.36 -14.97
CA ARG A 785 35.39 -18.18 -15.72
C ARG A 785 36.83 -17.79 -15.33
N SER A 786 37.38 -16.78 -16.00
CA SER A 786 38.75 -16.31 -15.79
C SER A 786 39.00 -15.68 -14.43
N HIS A 787 37.94 -15.19 -13.77
CA HIS A 787 38.03 -14.55 -12.46
C HIS A 787 36.94 -15.01 -11.48
N ILE A 788 37.28 -14.96 -10.19
CA ILE A 788 36.30 -15.00 -9.08
C ILE A 788 35.63 -13.63 -8.91
N LEU A 789 34.51 -13.57 -8.20
CA LEU A 789 33.71 -12.34 -8.02
C LEU A 789 33.41 -11.65 -9.37
N ASN A 790 33.08 -12.42 -10.40
CA ASN A 790 32.97 -11.94 -11.79
C ASN A 790 31.81 -10.95 -12.04
N THR A 791 31.05 -10.59 -11.01
CA THR A 791 30.03 -9.53 -11.02
C THR A 791 30.57 -8.19 -10.51
N TYR A 792 31.82 -8.17 -10.01
CA TYR A 792 32.53 -7.00 -9.52
C TYR A 792 33.49 -6.52 -10.61
N ASP A 793 34.01 -5.32 -10.45
CA ASP A 793 35.10 -4.81 -11.26
C ASP A 793 36.33 -5.75 -11.22
N GLU A 794 37.01 -5.89 -12.37
CA GLU A 794 38.16 -6.79 -12.52
C GLU A 794 39.29 -6.49 -11.53
N THR A 795 39.47 -5.23 -11.14
CA THR A 795 40.46 -4.84 -10.12
C THR A 795 40.18 -5.46 -8.76
N VAL A 796 38.90 -5.60 -8.39
CA VAL A 796 38.45 -6.24 -7.15
C VAL A 796 38.67 -7.75 -7.21
N SER A 797 38.34 -8.37 -8.34
CA SER A 797 38.59 -9.79 -8.57
C SER A 797 40.07 -10.15 -8.43
N LYS A 798 40.96 -9.38 -9.08
CA LYS A 798 42.42 -9.61 -8.99
C LYS A 798 42.93 -9.44 -7.56
N TYR A 799 42.47 -8.42 -6.84
CA TYR A 799 42.84 -8.23 -5.44
C TYR A 799 42.43 -9.42 -4.57
N ALA A 800 41.23 -9.97 -4.77
CA ALA A 800 40.76 -11.15 -4.05
C ALA A 800 41.58 -12.40 -4.39
N GLU A 801 41.94 -12.60 -5.67
CA GLU A 801 42.80 -13.70 -6.13
C GLU A 801 44.22 -13.61 -5.53
N GLU A 802 44.82 -12.42 -5.52
CA GLU A 802 46.12 -12.17 -4.88
C GLU A 802 46.08 -12.34 -3.35
N HIS A 803 44.93 -12.06 -2.73
CA HIS A 803 44.72 -12.32 -1.31
C HIS A 803 44.66 -13.83 -1.04
N PHE A 804 43.84 -14.57 -1.79
CA PHE A 804 43.69 -16.02 -1.65
C PHE A 804 45.00 -16.77 -1.92
N ALA A 805 45.79 -16.31 -2.90
CA ALA A 805 47.10 -16.86 -3.17
C ALA A 805 48.08 -16.71 -1.98
N ARG A 806 48.04 -15.58 -1.27
CA ARG A 806 48.82 -15.37 -0.03
C ARG A 806 48.35 -16.28 1.10
N ASP A 807 47.04 -16.51 1.15
CA ASP A 807 46.38 -17.39 2.09
C ASP A 807 46.45 -18.87 1.68
N GLN A 808 47.22 -19.27 0.67
CA GLN A 808 47.32 -20.67 0.25
C GLN A 808 45.96 -21.33 -0.10
N VAL A 809 44.96 -20.51 -0.46
CA VAL A 809 43.69 -20.99 -1.03
C VAL A 809 43.90 -21.12 -2.54
N ASP A 810 43.80 -22.34 -3.05
CA ASP A 810 44.08 -22.65 -4.46
C ASP A 810 42.89 -22.27 -5.35
N VAL A 811 43.01 -21.16 -6.08
CA VAL A 811 41.97 -20.66 -6.97
C VAL A 811 42.16 -21.21 -8.38
N LEU A 812 41.30 -22.15 -8.74
CA LEU A 812 41.29 -22.82 -10.04
C LEU A 812 40.29 -22.14 -10.97
N THR A 813 40.75 -21.11 -11.69
CA THR A 813 39.94 -20.41 -12.71
C THR A 813 39.94 -21.16 -14.05
N ASN A 814 39.00 -20.77 -14.92
CA ASN A 814 38.72 -21.44 -16.20
C ASN A 814 38.50 -22.95 -16.04
N ALA A 815 37.99 -23.37 -14.88
CA ALA A 815 37.81 -24.75 -14.47
C ALA A 815 36.32 -25.06 -14.28
N ARG A 816 35.81 -26.05 -15.01
CA ARG A 816 34.40 -26.47 -14.98
C ARG A 816 34.29 -27.88 -14.42
N VAL A 817 33.55 -28.02 -13.33
CA VAL A 817 33.23 -29.33 -12.74
C VAL A 817 32.43 -30.17 -13.73
N LYS A 818 32.81 -31.44 -13.87
CA LYS A 818 32.15 -32.43 -14.72
C LYS A 818 31.33 -33.41 -13.88
N GLU A 819 31.89 -33.86 -12.77
CA GLU A 819 31.31 -34.89 -11.90
C GLU A 819 31.89 -34.79 -10.48
N VAL A 820 31.04 -35.07 -9.49
CA VAL A 820 31.40 -35.08 -8.06
C VAL A 820 31.24 -36.51 -7.54
N LEU A 821 32.34 -37.20 -7.28
CA LEU A 821 32.35 -38.55 -6.71
C LEU A 821 32.42 -38.48 -5.17
N PRO A 822 32.15 -39.57 -4.42
CA PRO A 822 32.19 -39.54 -2.95
C PRO A 822 33.55 -39.15 -2.34
N ASP A 823 34.65 -39.46 -3.02
CA ASP A 823 36.02 -39.32 -2.53
C ASP A 823 36.86 -38.28 -3.30
N LYS A 824 36.37 -37.82 -4.46
CA LYS A 824 37.08 -36.89 -5.36
C LYS A 824 36.15 -36.09 -6.27
N ILE A 825 36.66 -34.99 -6.81
CA ILE A 825 35.96 -34.18 -7.81
C ILE A 825 36.71 -34.19 -9.15
N VAL A 826 35.98 -34.25 -10.26
CA VAL A 826 36.53 -34.25 -11.62
C VAL A 826 36.11 -32.97 -12.33
N PHE A 827 37.08 -32.24 -12.90
CA PHE A 827 36.84 -30.99 -13.60
C PHE A 827 37.74 -30.83 -14.83
N THR A 828 37.28 -30.07 -15.81
CA THR A 828 38.07 -29.68 -16.98
C THR A 828 38.59 -28.27 -16.79
N GLN A 829 39.88 -28.05 -17.02
CA GLN A 829 40.50 -26.72 -16.95
C GLN A 829 41.05 -26.32 -18.31
N LYS A 830 40.72 -25.10 -18.74
CA LYS A 830 41.27 -24.52 -19.96
C LYS A 830 42.67 -23.96 -19.69
N GLN A 831 43.65 -24.46 -20.41
CA GLN A 831 45.04 -23.99 -20.34
C GLN A 831 45.23 -22.70 -21.14
N PRO A 832 46.34 -21.95 -20.93
CA PRO A 832 46.64 -20.73 -21.68
C PRO A 832 46.71 -20.93 -23.21
N ASP A 833 47.10 -22.13 -23.66
CA ASP A 833 47.14 -22.53 -25.07
C ASP A 833 45.75 -22.85 -25.67
N GLY A 834 44.69 -22.78 -24.86
CA GLY A 834 43.31 -23.05 -25.25
C GLY A 834 42.89 -24.52 -25.14
N SER A 835 43.81 -25.45 -24.83
CA SER A 835 43.50 -26.87 -24.64
C SER A 835 42.70 -27.11 -23.34
N LEU A 836 41.84 -28.14 -23.35
CA LEU A 836 41.07 -28.55 -22.17
C LEU A 836 41.70 -29.80 -21.57
N VAL A 837 42.18 -29.68 -20.33
CA VAL A 837 42.75 -30.81 -19.57
C VAL A 837 41.75 -31.23 -18.51
N THR A 838 41.50 -32.54 -18.40
CA THR A 838 40.70 -33.09 -17.28
C THR A 838 41.62 -33.34 -16.10
N LYS A 839 41.26 -32.82 -14.93
CA LYS A 839 41.95 -33.00 -13.66
C LYS A 839 41.00 -33.62 -12.64
N GLU A 840 41.58 -34.27 -11.65
CA GLU A 840 40.87 -34.79 -10.49
C GLU A 840 41.53 -34.30 -9.20
N LEU A 841 40.72 -34.08 -8.16
CA LEU A 841 41.19 -33.68 -6.83
C LEU A 841 40.50 -34.55 -5.77
N PRO A 842 41.25 -35.24 -4.90
CA PRO A 842 40.69 -35.89 -3.71
C PRO A 842 40.01 -34.85 -2.82
N MET A 843 38.91 -35.22 -2.17
CA MET A 843 38.17 -34.32 -1.29
C MET A 843 37.51 -35.07 -0.14
N GLY A 844 37.40 -34.39 1.01
CA GLY A 844 36.57 -34.80 2.14
C GLY A 844 35.27 -34.01 2.21
N PHE A 845 35.23 -32.87 1.52
CA PHE A 845 34.08 -31.97 1.53
C PHE A 845 34.00 -31.20 0.21
N CYS A 846 32.78 -31.10 -0.34
CA CYS A 846 32.49 -30.28 -1.50
C CYS A 846 31.34 -29.31 -1.20
N LEU A 847 31.56 -28.01 -1.29
CA LEU A 847 30.49 -27.02 -1.34
C LEU A 847 30.14 -26.70 -2.79
N TRP A 848 28.87 -26.82 -3.14
CA TRP A 848 28.31 -26.36 -4.41
C TRP A 848 27.57 -25.03 -4.22
N SER A 849 28.17 -23.92 -4.65
CA SER A 849 27.65 -22.56 -4.47
C SER A 849 27.29 -21.88 -5.79
N THR A 850 27.24 -22.62 -6.90
CA THR A 850 26.97 -22.10 -8.24
C THR A 850 25.61 -22.54 -8.78
N GLY A 851 25.02 -21.68 -9.62
CA GLY A 851 23.83 -22.00 -10.40
C GLY A 851 22.51 -21.77 -9.65
N VAL A 852 21.64 -20.97 -10.26
CA VAL A 852 20.25 -20.78 -9.84
C VAL A 852 19.29 -21.36 -10.86
N ALA A 853 18.20 -21.95 -10.38
CA ALA A 853 17.12 -22.52 -11.19
C ALA A 853 15.75 -22.11 -10.64
N GLN A 854 14.73 -22.22 -11.49
CA GLN A 854 13.33 -22.05 -11.09
C GLN A 854 12.93 -23.12 -10.06
N THR A 855 12.11 -22.72 -9.10
CA THR A 855 11.38 -23.66 -8.23
C THR A 855 10.38 -24.49 -9.05
N ASP A 856 9.95 -25.63 -8.53
CA ASP A 856 8.98 -26.48 -9.25
C ASP A 856 7.63 -25.79 -9.44
N LEU A 857 7.23 -24.93 -8.49
CA LEU A 857 6.07 -24.05 -8.67
C LEU A 857 6.26 -23.15 -9.90
N CYS A 858 7.38 -22.42 -9.99
CA CYS A 858 7.64 -21.52 -11.11
C CYS A 858 7.69 -22.25 -12.47
N LYS A 859 8.27 -23.45 -12.52
CA LYS A 859 8.26 -24.28 -13.75
C LYS A 859 6.84 -24.64 -14.18
N ARG A 860 5.99 -25.06 -13.24
CA ARG A 860 4.58 -25.38 -13.51
C ARG A 860 3.79 -24.16 -13.98
N LEU A 861 3.97 -23.01 -13.32
CA LEU A 861 3.32 -21.76 -13.72
C LEU A 861 3.78 -21.28 -15.10
N SER A 862 5.09 -21.35 -15.38
CA SER A 862 5.64 -21.02 -16.71
C SER A 862 5.02 -21.91 -17.79
N ALA A 863 4.94 -23.22 -17.56
CA ALA A 863 4.30 -24.15 -18.50
C ALA A 863 2.80 -23.85 -18.68
N LYS A 864 2.09 -23.49 -17.62
CA LYS A 864 0.65 -23.16 -17.63
C LYS A 864 0.33 -21.87 -18.39
N LEU A 865 1.22 -20.88 -18.30
CA LEU A 865 1.07 -19.57 -18.97
C LEU A 865 1.62 -19.57 -20.41
N GLY A 866 2.32 -20.63 -20.82
CA GLY A 866 2.72 -20.90 -22.19
C GLY A 866 3.55 -19.77 -22.82
N PRO A 867 3.17 -19.24 -24.00
CA PRO A 867 4.00 -18.32 -24.78
C PRO A 867 4.22 -16.96 -24.10
N SER A 868 3.43 -16.61 -23.08
CA SER A 868 3.65 -15.40 -22.29
C SER A 868 4.85 -15.49 -21.35
N GLN A 869 5.46 -16.67 -21.21
CA GLN A 869 6.60 -16.96 -20.34
C GLN A 869 7.73 -17.60 -21.18
N THR A 870 8.60 -16.76 -21.73
CA THR A 870 9.67 -17.20 -22.65
C THR A 870 10.99 -17.51 -21.93
N ASN A 871 11.18 -16.95 -20.74
CA ASN A 871 12.41 -17.10 -19.97
C ASN A 871 12.50 -18.46 -19.27
N ARG A 872 13.59 -19.19 -19.50
CA ARG A 872 13.84 -20.53 -18.93
C ARG A 872 14.33 -20.51 -17.47
N HIS A 873 14.75 -19.36 -16.95
CA HIS A 873 15.42 -19.23 -15.65
C HIS A 873 14.58 -18.54 -14.58
N ALA A 874 13.58 -17.75 -14.95
CA ALA A 874 12.72 -17.01 -14.02
C ALA A 874 11.36 -16.72 -14.67
N LEU A 875 10.34 -16.43 -13.87
CA LEU A 875 9.05 -15.95 -14.36
C LEU A 875 9.20 -14.52 -14.90
N GLU A 876 8.63 -14.25 -16.06
CA GLU A 876 8.65 -12.92 -16.68
C GLU A 876 7.52 -12.05 -16.13
N THR A 877 7.90 -10.85 -15.70
CA THR A 877 6.96 -9.80 -15.31
C THR A 877 7.07 -8.60 -16.22
N ASP A 878 6.03 -7.79 -16.26
CA ASP A 878 6.13 -6.46 -16.82
C ASP A 878 6.90 -5.49 -15.89
N THR A 879 6.97 -4.22 -16.30
CA THR A 879 7.69 -3.16 -15.56
C THR A 879 6.96 -2.71 -14.29
N HIS A 880 5.75 -3.21 -14.05
CA HIS A 880 4.98 -3.03 -12.82
C HIS A 880 5.03 -4.27 -11.91
N LEU A 881 5.89 -5.23 -12.24
CA LEU A 881 6.13 -6.51 -11.56
C LEU A 881 4.92 -7.47 -11.60
N ARG A 882 4.00 -7.29 -12.55
CA ARG A 882 2.86 -8.19 -12.78
C ARG A 882 3.30 -9.39 -13.59
N LEU A 883 2.78 -10.57 -13.26
CA LEU A 883 3.14 -11.81 -13.96
C LEU A 883 2.53 -11.85 -15.36
N ASN A 884 3.37 -11.96 -16.38
CA ASN A 884 2.90 -11.99 -17.77
C ASN A 884 2.03 -13.22 -18.04
N GLY A 885 0.89 -13.02 -18.70
CA GLY A 885 -0.09 -14.08 -19.00
C GLY A 885 -1.20 -14.24 -17.96
N THR A 886 -1.19 -13.45 -16.88
CA THR A 886 -2.27 -13.42 -15.87
C THR A 886 -3.17 -12.20 -16.04
N PRO A 887 -4.41 -12.21 -15.48
CA PRO A 887 -5.25 -11.02 -15.44
C PRO A 887 -4.53 -9.81 -14.83
N LEU A 888 -4.71 -8.63 -15.43
CA LEU A 888 -4.02 -7.41 -15.02
C LEU A 888 -4.38 -7.03 -13.57
N GLY A 889 -3.35 -6.85 -12.74
CA GLY A 889 -3.49 -6.33 -11.38
C GLY A 889 -3.75 -7.39 -10.28
N ASP A 890 -3.84 -8.67 -10.65
CA ASP A 890 -4.13 -9.76 -9.70
C ASP A 890 -2.87 -10.47 -9.21
N VAL A 891 -1.88 -10.73 -10.09
CA VAL A 891 -0.71 -11.56 -9.79
C VAL A 891 0.60 -10.83 -10.06
N TYR A 892 1.50 -10.89 -9.09
CA TYR A 892 2.82 -10.26 -9.09
C TYR A 892 3.90 -11.28 -8.77
N ALA A 893 5.13 -11.06 -9.24
CA ALA A 893 6.27 -11.91 -8.90
C ALA A 893 7.54 -11.09 -8.62
N ILE A 894 8.22 -11.37 -7.51
CA ILE A 894 9.38 -10.60 -7.05
C ILE A 894 10.51 -11.49 -6.51
N GLY A 895 11.72 -10.96 -6.42
CA GLY A 895 12.89 -11.70 -5.98
C GLY A 895 13.38 -12.69 -7.03
N ASP A 896 14.16 -13.68 -6.62
CA ASP A 896 14.89 -14.56 -7.56
C ASP A 896 14.00 -15.43 -8.46
N CYS A 897 12.72 -15.58 -8.11
CA CYS A 897 11.78 -16.33 -8.95
C CYS A 897 11.33 -15.57 -10.20
N SER A 898 11.59 -14.25 -10.30
CA SER A 898 11.15 -13.43 -11.42
C SER A 898 12.24 -12.56 -12.04
N THR A 899 11.98 -12.11 -13.26
CA THR A 899 12.72 -11.06 -13.96
C THR A 899 11.75 -10.16 -14.70
N VAL A 900 12.11 -8.89 -14.84
CA VAL A 900 11.37 -7.97 -15.71
C VAL A 900 11.69 -8.31 -17.16
N GLN A 901 10.67 -8.36 -18.01
CA GLN A 901 10.81 -8.60 -19.43
C GLN A 901 11.53 -7.42 -20.10
N ASN A 902 12.55 -7.72 -20.91
CA ASN A 902 13.42 -6.74 -21.56
C ASN A 902 13.09 -6.51 -23.04
N ASN A 903 11.87 -6.86 -23.51
CA ASN A 903 11.49 -6.77 -24.92
C ASN A 903 11.04 -5.35 -25.28
N VAL A 904 11.97 -4.40 -25.21
CA VAL A 904 11.71 -2.98 -25.43
C VAL A 904 11.38 -2.76 -26.91
N ALA A 905 11.97 -3.53 -27.83
CA ALA A 905 11.73 -3.41 -29.27
C ALA A 905 10.27 -3.69 -29.65
N ASP A 906 9.66 -4.79 -29.22
CA ASP A 906 8.28 -5.10 -29.62
C ASP A 906 7.26 -4.08 -29.05
N HIS A 907 7.51 -3.60 -27.84
CA HIS A 907 6.69 -2.55 -27.23
C HIS A 907 6.89 -1.18 -27.89
N ILE A 908 8.12 -0.85 -28.27
CA ILE A 908 8.43 0.39 -28.99
C ILE A 908 7.90 0.32 -30.41
N ILE A 909 8.01 -0.80 -31.12
CA ILE A 909 7.42 -0.97 -32.45
C ILE A 909 5.91 -0.75 -32.40
N THR A 910 5.24 -1.25 -31.36
CA THR A 910 3.80 -0.98 -31.14
C THR A 910 3.54 0.51 -30.91
N PHE A 911 4.39 1.18 -30.12
CA PHE A 911 4.31 2.63 -29.90
C PHE A 911 4.57 3.45 -31.18
N LEU A 912 5.58 3.08 -31.95
CA LEU A 912 5.98 3.71 -33.21
C LEU A 912 4.92 3.52 -34.28
N ARG A 913 4.28 2.35 -34.36
CA ARG A 913 3.08 2.15 -35.19
C ARG A 913 1.97 3.11 -34.77
N GLY A 914 1.81 3.34 -33.46
CA GLY A 914 0.91 4.36 -32.94
C GLY A 914 1.30 5.80 -33.31
N LEU A 915 2.60 6.13 -33.34
CA LEU A 915 3.11 7.43 -33.81
C LEU A 915 2.92 7.60 -35.34
N ALA A 916 3.28 6.59 -36.14
CA ALA A 916 3.08 6.58 -37.58
C ALA A 916 1.59 6.79 -37.93
N PHE A 917 0.71 6.09 -37.21
CA PHE A 917 -0.73 6.25 -37.33
C PHE A 917 -1.21 7.66 -36.96
N LYS A 918 -0.63 8.30 -35.93
CA LYS A 918 -0.92 9.69 -35.56
C LYS A 918 -0.45 10.71 -36.61
N HIS A 919 0.64 10.41 -37.32
CA HIS A 919 1.21 11.28 -38.36
C HIS A 919 0.73 10.94 -39.78
N GLY A 920 -0.21 10.00 -39.95
CA GLY A 920 -0.76 9.64 -41.25
C GLY A 920 0.22 8.95 -42.20
N LYS A 921 1.33 8.41 -41.69
CA LYS A 921 2.33 7.67 -42.47
C LYS A 921 2.17 6.17 -42.24
N ASP A 922 2.46 5.37 -43.27
CA ASP A 922 2.62 3.92 -43.13
C ASP A 922 3.82 3.68 -42.18
N PRO A 923 3.71 2.83 -41.13
CA PRO A 923 4.83 2.49 -40.25
C PRO A 923 6.12 2.12 -40.97
N GLU A 924 6.03 1.54 -42.16
CA GLU A 924 7.20 1.13 -42.96
C GLU A 924 7.85 2.31 -43.73
N THR A 925 7.20 3.47 -43.78
CA THR A 925 7.66 4.72 -44.44
C THR A 925 8.01 5.83 -43.45
N LEU A 926 8.03 5.51 -42.15
CA LEU A 926 8.30 6.47 -41.08
C LEU A 926 9.80 6.75 -40.96
N GLU A 927 10.20 7.96 -41.31
CA GLU A 927 11.52 8.53 -41.01
C GLU A 927 11.45 9.33 -39.70
N LEU A 928 12.26 8.97 -38.70
CA LEU A 928 12.32 9.68 -37.43
C LEU A 928 13.48 10.67 -37.41
N HIS A 929 13.18 11.95 -37.24
CA HIS A 929 14.21 12.94 -36.94
C HIS A 929 14.74 12.79 -35.52
N PHE A 930 15.94 13.33 -35.29
CA PHE A 930 16.59 13.32 -33.99
C PHE A 930 15.73 13.95 -32.85
N SER A 931 14.88 14.94 -33.16
CA SER A 931 13.93 15.51 -32.21
C SER A 931 12.86 14.51 -31.75
N ASP A 932 12.32 13.74 -32.69
CA ASP A 932 11.28 12.73 -32.43
C ASP A 932 11.88 11.56 -31.65
N TRP A 933 13.13 11.22 -31.95
CA TRP A 933 13.90 10.21 -31.21
C TRP A 933 14.07 10.57 -29.73
N ARG A 934 14.21 11.86 -29.40
CA ARG A 934 14.31 12.31 -28.00
C ARG A 934 13.00 12.10 -27.24
N ASP A 935 11.86 12.32 -27.88
CA ASP A 935 10.53 12.10 -27.28
C ASP A 935 10.20 10.61 -27.15
N VAL A 936 10.53 9.82 -28.17
CA VAL A 936 10.50 8.35 -28.09
C VAL A 936 11.37 7.87 -26.92
N ALA A 937 12.60 8.35 -26.79
CA ALA A 937 13.49 7.96 -25.71
C ALA A 937 12.96 8.37 -24.31
N ASN A 938 12.30 9.53 -24.19
CA ASN A 938 11.66 9.96 -22.95
C ASN A 938 10.50 9.05 -22.52
N ASP A 939 9.67 8.62 -23.47
CA ASP A 939 8.56 7.70 -23.18
C ASP A 939 9.05 6.26 -22.93
N VAL A 940 10.10 5.83 -23.64
CA VAL A 940 10.80 4.58 -23.35
C VAL A 940 11.39 4.60 -21.96
N LYS A 941 12.00 5.71 -21.53
CA LYS A 941 12.51 5.88 -20.16
C LYS A 941 11.42 5.75 -19.10
N LYS A 942 10.20 6.26 -19.35
CA LYS A 942 9.07 6.14 -18.41
C LYS A 942 8.55 4.70 -18.32
N ARG A 943 8.44 4.02 -19.46
CA ARG A 943 7.84 2.67 -19.55
C ARG A 943 8.85 1.57 -19.21
N PHE A 944 10.10 1.75 -19.61
CA PHE A 944 11.22 0.83 -19.47
C PHE A 944 12.43 1.53 -18.82
N PRO A 945 12.37 1.83 -17.51
CA PRO A 945 13.48 2.49 -16.79
C PRO A 945 14.82 1.74 -16.92
N GLN A 946 14.77 0.41 -17.08
CA GLN A 946 15.95 -0.43 -17.24
C GLN A 946 16.72 -0.14 -18.55
N ALA A 947 16.04 0.36 -19.58
CA ALA A 947 16.66 0.72 -20.85
C ALA A 947 17.46 2.03 -20.80
N VAL A 948 17.29 2.83 -19.74
CA VAL A 948 17.81 4.19 -19.64
C VAL A 948 19.33 4.25 -19.69
N SER A 949 20.03 3.28 -19.09
CA SER A 949 21.50 3.22 -19.11
C SER A 949 22.05 3.08 -20.53
N HIS A 950 21.40 2.26 -21.35
CA HIS A 950 21.73 2.04 -22.76
C HIS A 950 21.30 3.23 -23.63
N LEU A 951 20.31 4.00 -23.19
CA LEU A 951 19.85 5.23 -23.84
C LEU A 951 20.61 6.50 -23.41
N LYS A 952 21.65 6.41 -22.56
CA LYS A 952 22.37 7.61 -22.05
C LYS A 952 23.12 8.42 -23.12
N ARG A 953 23.42 7.84 -24.28
CA ARG A 953 24.13 8.51 -25.40
C ARG A 953 23.32 8.40 -26.70
N LEU A 954 22.10 8.93 -26.66
CA LEU A 954 21.16 8.93 -27.79
C LEU A 954 21.83 9.45 -29.08
N ASP A 955 22.62 10.51 -28.98
CA ASP A 955 23.27 11.19 -30.11
C ASP A 955 24.27 10.25 -30.81
N LYS A 956 25.06 9.50 -30.04
CA LYS A 956 26.05 8.56 -30.60
C LYS A 956 25.39 7.29 -31.15
N LEU A 957 24.32 6.83 -30.49
CA LEU A 957 23.56 5.68 -30.96
C LEU A 957 22.80 6.01 -32.25
N PHE A 958 22.22 7.20 -32.34
CA PHE A 958 21.56 7.68 -33.54
C PHE A 958 22.55 7.73 -34.72
N GLN A 959 23.71 8.40 -34.54
CA GLN A 959 24.77 8.47 -35.56
C GLN A 959 25.38 7.11 -35.95
N GLN A 960 25.37 6.13 -35.04
CA GLN A 960 25.90 4.80 -35.33
C GLN A 960 24.97 3.98 -36.25
N PHE A 961 23.67 4.25 -36.17
CA PHE A 961 22.63 3.45 -36.83
C PHE A 961 22.00 4.14 -38.04
N ASP A 962 22.14 5.45 -38.16
CA ASP A 962 21.92 6.25 -39.38
C ASP A 962 23.05 5.92 -40.38
N LYS A 963 22.89 4.82 -41.13
CA LYS A 963 23.94 4.27 -42.01
C LYS A 963 24.10 5.12 -43.27
N ASP A 964 23.03 5.79 -43.69
CA ASP A 964 23.01 6.64 -44.87
C ASP A 964 23.37 8.11 -44.58
N GLN A 965 23.56 8.47 -43.30
CA GLN A 965 23.86 9.83 -42.83
C GLN A 965 22.79 10.84 -43.27
N SER A 966 21.55 10.38 -43.43
CA SER A 966 20.41 11.21 -43.82
C SER A 966 20.01 12.21 -42.74
N GLY A 967 20.41 11.99 -41.49
CA GLY A 967 19.94 12.76 -40.33
C GLY A 967 18.57 12.30 -39.82
N THR A 968 18.10 11.13 -40.29
CA THR A 968 16.86 10.44 -39.92
C THR A 968 17.14 8.95 -39.73
N LEU A 969 16.32 8.26 -38.91
CA LEU A 969 16.35 6.80 -38.86
C LEU A 969 15.11 6.26 -39.57
N ASP A 970 15.33 5.38 -40.55
CA ASP A 970 14.23 4.63 -41.17
C ASP A 970 13.73 3.51 -40.23
N PHE A 971 12.59 2.89 -40.58
CA PHE A 971 11.99 1.82 -39.76
C PHE A 971 12.91 0.59 -39.61
N GLY A 972 13.71 0.28 -40.63
CA GLY A 972 14.67 -0.83 -40.64
C GLY A 972 15.84 -0.58 -39.68
N GLU A 973 16.48 0.58 -39.78
CA GLU A 973 17.58 1.04 -38.92
C GLU A 973 17.14 1.16 -37.47
N LEU A 974 15.95 1.72 -37.24
CA LEU A 974 15.34 1.83 -35.92
C LEU A 974 15.04 0.46 -35.30
N ARG A 975 14.51 -0.49 -36.10
CA ARG A 975 14.29 -1.85 -35.63
C ARG A 975 15.61 -2.55 -35.30
N GLU A 976 16.67 -2.31 -36.07
CA GLU A 976 18.01 -2.84 -35.81
C GLU A 976 18.61 -2.26 -34.52
N LEU A 977 18.49 -0.94 -34.33
CA LEU A 977 18.88 -0.22 -33.12
C LEU A 977 18.17 -0.78 -31.88
N LEU A 978 16.84 -0.89 -31.92
CA LEU A 978 16.02 -1.39 -30.82
C LEU A 978 16.31 -2.86 -30.51
N LYS A 979 16.47 -3.71 -31.53
CA LYS A 979 16.92 -5.10 -31.34
C LYS A 979 18.31 -5.17 -30.72
N GLN A 980 19.22 -4.26 -31.08
CA GLN A 980 20.54 -4.23 -30.47
C GLN A 980 20.46 -3.81 -28.99
N ILE A 981 19.59 -2.85 -28.66
CA ILE A 981 19.31 -2.47 -27.27
C ILE A 981 18.77 -3.69 -26.50
N ASP A 982 17.75 -4.38 -27.02
CA ASP A 982 17.20 -5.60 -26.38
C ASP A 982 18.25 -6.69 -26.20
N SER A 983 19.12 -6.91 -27.18
CA SER A 983 20.22 -7.88 -27.08
C SER A 983 21.27 -7.51 -26.02
N LYS A 984 21.39 -6.22 -25.69
CA LYS A 984 22.30 -5.68 -24.68
C LYS A 984 21.65 -5.56 -23.30
N LEU A 985 20.31 -5.60 -23.22
CA LEU A 985 19.56 -5.55 -21.97
C LEU A 985 19.66 -6.89 -21.24
N THR A 986 20.56 -6.92 -20.27
CA THR A 986 20.69 -8.06 -19.37
C THR A 986 19.52 -8.11 -18.39
N SER A 987 19.08 -9.32 -18.04
CA SER A 987 18.12 -9.51 -16.95
C SER A 987 18.73 -8.99 -15.65
N LEU A 988 17.90 -8.42 -14.77
CA LEU A 988 18.34 -7.97 -13.47
C LEU A 988 19.02 -9.12 -12.69
N PRO A 989 20.05 -8.85 -11.87
CA PRO A 989 20.74 -9.89 -11.12
C PRO A 989 19.84 -10.46 -10.01
N ALA A 990 19.95 -11.75 -9.73
CA ALA A 990 19.21 -12.43 -8.65
C ALA A 990 19.90 -12.15 -7.30
N THR A 991 19.50 -11.05 -6.65
CA THR A 991 20.11 -10.58 -5.39
C THR A 991 19.07 -10.23 -4.34
N ALA A 992 19.46 -10.37 -3.07
CA ALA A 992 18.69 -9.90 -1.92
C ALA A 992 18.32 -8.41 -2.04
N GLN A 993 19.25 -7.58 -2.54
CA GLN A 993 19.01 -6.16 -2.76
C GLN A 993 17.87 -5.91 -3.75
N ARG A 994 17.88 -6.61 -4.90
CA ARG A 994 16.80 -6.49 -5.88
C ARG A 994 15.46 -6.91 -5.28
N ALA A 995 15.44 -8.08 -4.62
CA ALA A 995 14.24 -8.59 -3.97
C ALA A 995 13.68 -7.60 -2.94
N HIS A 996 14.56 -7.00 -2.13
CA HIS A 996 14.20 -5.99 -1.14
C HIS A 996 13.56 -4.75 -1.79
N GLN A 997 14.19 -4.18 -2.81
CA GLN A 997 13.65 -3.01 -3.53
C GLN A 997 12.32 -3.32 -4.23
N GLN A 998 12.18 -4.51 -4.82
CA GLN A 998 10.92 -4.95 -5.43
C GLN A 998 9.79 -5.09 -4.39
N GLY A 999 10.10 -5.65 -3.21
CA GLY A 999 9.15 -5.76 -2.10
C GLY A 999 8.72 -4.39 -1.58
N GLN A 1000 9.66 -3.47 -1.34
CA GLN A 1000 9.32 -2.10 -0.95
C GLN A 1000 8.48 -1.39 -2.03
N TYR A 1001 8.86 -1.51 -3.30
CA TYR A 1001 8.10 -0.93 -4.41
C TYR A 1001 6.64 -1.41 -4.43
N LEU A 1002 6.41 -2.72 -4.33
CA LEU A 1002 5.05 -3.28 -4.33
C LEU A 1002 4.25 -2.84 -3.11
N ALA A 1003 4.86 -2.76 -1.93
CA ALA A 1003 4.16 -2.31 -0.73
C ALA A 1003 3.69 -0.86 -0.86
N HIS A 1004 4.55 0.05 -1.31
CA HIS A 1004 4.16 1.44 -1.57
C HIS A 1004 3.05 1.56 -2.61
N LYS A 1005 3.14 0.74 -3.66
CA LYS A 1005 2.12 0.67 -4.71
C LYS A 1005 0.77 0.18 -4.16
N PHE A 1006 0.76 -0.90 -3.38
CA PHE A 1006 -0.46 -1.45 -2.77
C PHE A 1006 -1.07 -0.49 -1.76
N ASN A 1007 -0.27 0.11 -0.87
CA ASN A 1007 -0.73 1.16 0.04
C ASN A 1007 -1.41 2.31 -0.71
N LYS A 1008 -0.85 2.73 -1.85
CA LYS A 1008 -1.45 3.78 -2.67
C LYS A 1008 -2.74 3.30 -3.35
N MET A 1009 -2.77 2.07 -3.87
CA MET A 1009 -3.96 1.48 -4.47
C MET A 1009 -5.12 1.38 -3.49
N ALA A 1010 -4.88 0.92 -2.26
CA ALA A 1010 -5.90 0.82 -1.23
C ALA A 1010 -6.57 2.19 -0.99
N ARG A 1011 -5.78 3.25 -0.87
CA ARG A 1011 -6.27 4.63 -0.65
C ARG A 1011 -7.01 5.24 -1.84
N THR A 1012 -6.61 4.91 -3.08
CA THR A 1012 -7.25 5.46 -4.28
C THR A 1012 -8.46 4.63 -4.74
N SER A 1013 -8.66 3.43 -4.18
CA SER A 1013 -9.68 2.47 -4.65
C SER A 1013 -11.11 3.03 -4.61
N ASP A 1014 -11.48 3.75 -3.55
CA ASP A 1014 -12.82 4.34 -3.43
C ASP A 1014 -13.05 5.45 -4.46
N GLY A 1015 -12.04 6.28 -4.71
CA GLY A 1015 -12.09 7.32 -5.75
C GLY A 1015 -12.11 6.76 -7.18
N LEU A 1016 -11.41 5.65 -7.44
CA LEU A 1016 -11.43 4.98 -8.75
C LEU A 1016 -12.79 4.32 -9.03
N LYS A 1017 -13.36 3.66 -8.02
CA LYS A 1017 -14.71 3.07 -8.09
C LYS A 1017 -15.78 4.14 -8.31
N ALA A 1018 -15.70 5.27 -7.60
CA ALA A 1018 -16.62 6.39 -7.77
C ALA A 1018 -16.57 7.01 -9.18
N ASN A 1019 -15.39 6.99 -9.82
CA ASN A 1019 -15.18 7.52 -11.17
C ASN A 1019 -15.38 6.48 -12.29
N GLN A 1020 -15.93 5.30 -11.98
CA GLN A 1020 -16.13 4.18 -12.93
C GLN A 1020 -14.86 3.79 -13.71
N VAL A 1021 -13.67 4.03 -13.16
CA VAL A 1021 -12.40 3.52 -13.71
C VAL A 1021 -12.27 2.07 -13.26
N LEU A 1022 -13.15 1.22 -13.79
CA LEU A 1022 -13.21 -0.22 -13.51
C LEU A 1022 -12.34 -1.00 -14.51
N ASP A 1023 -12.13 -0.45 -15.71
CA ASP A 1023 -11.44 -1.13 -16.81
C ASP A 1023 -10.19 -0.37 -17.25
N GLY A 1024 -9.03 -1.03 -17.20
CA GLY A 1024 -7.74 -0.49 -17.66
C GLY A 1024 -6.54 -0.93 -16.82
N ASP A 1025 -5.35 -0.42 -17.17
CA ASP A 1025 -4.11 -0.65 -16.41
C ASP A 1025 -4.07 0.24 -15.15
N ILE A 1026 -4.81 -0.15 -14.11
CA ILE A 1026 -4.89 0.57 -12.81
C ILE A 1026 -3.49 0.77 -12.22
N ASP A 1027 -2.62 -0.23 -12.32
CA ASP A 1027 -1.26 -0.19 -11.81
C ASP A 1027 -0.46 0.99 -12.36
N SER A 1028 -0.51 1.22 -13.68
CA SER A 1028 0.16 2.33 -14.36
C SER A 1028 -0.46 3.70 -14.04
N VAL A 1029 -1.74 3.72 -13.67
CA VAL A 1029 -2.45 4.93 -13.25
C VAL A 1029 -2.10 5.29 -11.80
N VAL A 1030 -1.97 4.30 -10.94
CA VAL A 1030 -1.74 4.54 -9.51
C VAL A 1030 -0.25 4.79 -9.23
N TYR A 1031 0.66 4.05 -9.86
CA TYR A 1031 2.07 4.06 -9.50
C TYR A 1031 3.01 4.02 -10.72
N LYS A 1032 4.25 4.49 -10.56
CA LYS A 1032 5.28 4.47 -11.63
C LYS A 1032 5.84 3.06 -11.84
N ALA A 1033 6.50 2.80 -12.96
CA ALA A 1033 7.23 1.55 -13.22
C ALA A 1033 8.36 1.32 -12.20
N PHE A 1034 8.73 0.05 -12.00
CA PHE A 1034 9.83 -0.34 -11.13
C PHE A 1034 11.18 0.03 -11.76
N GLU A 1035 12.02 0.69 -10.96
CA GLU A 1035 13.38 1.06 -11.32
C GLU A 1035 14.34 0.42 -10.31
N TYR A 1036 15.33 -0.33 -10.83
CA TYR A 1036 16.33 -0.95 -9.97
C TYR A 1036 17.50 -0.01 -9.75
N HIS A 1037 17.83 0.25 -8.49
CA HIS A 1037 19.00 1.04 -8.12
C HIS A 1037 20.08 0.14 -7.55
N HIS A 1038 21.17 -0.08 -8.30
CA HIS A 1038 22.34 -0.78 -7.80
C HIS A 1038 23.04 0.08 -6.74
N LEU A 1039 23.28 -0.48 -5.55
CA LEU A 1039 23.84 0.24 -4.38
C LEU A 1039 25.30 -0.14 -4.12
N GLY A 1040 25.82 -1.04 -4.94
CA GLY A 1040 27.12 -1.65 -4.78
C GLY A 1040 27.04 -3.12 -4.36
N SER A 1041 28.16 -3.81 -4.43
CA SER A 1041 28.34 -5.20 -4.03
C SER A 1041 29.47 -5.29 -3.00
N LEU A 1042 29.33 -6.22 -2.06
CA LEU A 1042 30.27 -6.43 -0.94
C LEU A 1042 30.67 -7.89 -0.90
N ALA A 1043 31.93 -8.20 -0.58
CA ALA A 1043 32.33 -9.57 -0.28
C ALA A 1043 33.42 -9.61 0.81
N TYR A 1044 33.26 -10.52 1.76
CA TYR A 1044 34.33 -10.89 2.67
C TYR A 1044 35.35 -11.81 1.97
N ILE A 1045 36.65 -11.57 2.19
CA ILE A 1045 37.72 -12.34 1.54
C ILE A 1045 38.80 -12.83 2.52
N GLY A 1046 38.50 -12.91 3.82
CA GLY A 1046 39.42 -13.41 4.84
C GLY A 1046 40.22 -12.28 5.47
N ASN A 1047 39.93 -11.93 6.73
CA ASN A 1047 40.52 -10.79 7.45
C ASN A 1047 40.58 -9.44 6.68
N SER A 1048 39.79 -9.34 5.61
CA SER A 1048 39.80 -8.31 4.58
C SER A 1048 38.44 -8.33 3.88
N ALA A 1049 38.04 -7.21 3.26
CA ALA A 1049 36.78 -7.12 2.54
C ALA A 1049 36.90 -6.20 1.31
N VAL A 1050 36.06 -6.48 0.31
CA VAL A 1050 35.99 -5.72 -0.94
C VAL A 1050 34.61 -5.13 -1.16
N PHE A 1051 34.60 -3.96 -1.77
CA PHE A 1051 33.42 -3.16 -2.06
C PHE A 1051 33.51 -2.62 -3.49
N ASP A 1052 32.42 -2.75 -4.23
CA ASP A 1052 32.26 -2.19 -5.57
C ASP A 1052 30.96 -1.37 -5.56
N TRP A 1053 31.04 -0.03 -5.63
CA TRP A 1053 29.86 0.84 -5.67
C TRP A 1053 29.32 1.07 -7.09
N GLY A 1054 29.95 0.48 -8.10
CA GLY A 1054 29.68 0.72 -9.51
C GLY A 1054 30.33 2.00 -10.04
N GLN A 1055 30.27 2.17 -11.37
CA GLN A 1055 30.88 3.30 -12.10
C GLN A 1055 32.40 3.45 -11.87
N GLY A 1056 33.11 2.35 -11.55
CA GLY A 1056 34.55 2.32 -11.35
C GLY A 1056 35.01 2.77 -9.95
N TRP A 1057 34.09 2.95 -9.00
CA TRP A 1057 34.42 3.28 -7.60
C TRP A 1057 34.49 2.01 -6.76
N ASN A 1058 35.72 1.55 -6.49
CA ASN A 1058 35.98 0.32 -5.76
C ASN A 1058 36.85 0.60 -4.54
N PHE A 1059 36.65 -0.16 -3.47
CA PHE A 1059 37.47 -0.10 -2.27
C PHE A 1059 37.78 -1.52 -1.80
N ALA A 1060 39.03 -1.75 -1.45
CA ALA A 1060 39.48 -2.99 -0.85
C ALA A 1060 40.41 -2.66 0.33
N GLY A 1061 40.34 -3.42 1.41
CA GLY A 1061 41.21 -3.19 2.56
C GLY A 1061 41.14 -4.30 3.59
N GLY A 1062 42.09 -4.29 4.53
CA GLY A 1062 42.16 -5.25 5.64
C GLY A 1062 41.08 -5.04 6.70
N LEU A 1063 41.43 -5.18 7.98
CA LEU A 1063 40.49 -5.17 9.11
C LEU A 1063 39.49 -3.99 9.14
N TRP A 1064 39.90 -2.77 8.78
CA TRP A 1064 38.98 -1.62 8.71
C TRP A 1064 37.85 -1.83 7.69
N ALA A 1065 38.14 -2.46 6.56
CA ALA A 1065 37.14 -2.80 5.56
C ALA A 1065 36.18 -3.89 6.07
N VAL A 1066 36.67 -4.85 6.87
CA VAL A 1066 35.83 -5.85 7.55
C VAL A 1066 34.85 -5.17 8.51
N TYR A 1067 35.29 -4.19 9.30
CA TYR A 1067 34.38 -3.44 10.18
C TYR A 1067 33.33 -2.63 9.40
N MET A 1068 33.72 -2.06 8.26
CA MET A 1068 32.77 -1.39 7.36
C MET A 1068 31.75 -2.39 6.79
N TRP A 1069 32.20 -3.58 6.38
CA TRP A 1069 31.35 -4.67 5.88
C TRP A 1069 30.36 -5.11 6.96
N ARG A 1070 30.85 -5.33 8.19
CA ARG A 1070 30.00 -5.66 9.36
C ARG A 1070 28.97 -4.57 9.62
N SER A 1071 29.35 -3.30 9.51
CA SER A 1071 28.46 -2.16 9.74
C SER A 1071 27.32 -2.10 8.71
N VAL A 1072 27.60 -2.35 7.43
CA VAL A 1072 26.58 -2.39 6.38
C VAL A 1072 25.57 -3.51 6.65
N TYR A 1073 26.03 -4.73 6.91
CA TYR A 1073 25.13 -5.86 7.18
C TYR A 1073 24.39 -5.73 8.51
N PHE A 1074 25.01 -5.16 9.54
CA PHE A 1074 24.34 -4.81 10.79
C PHE A 1074 23.16 -3.86 10.54
N ALA A 1075 23.36 -2.81 9.74
CA ALA A 1075 22.30 -1.86 9.39
C ALA A 1075 21.19 -2.50 8.54
N GLN A 1076 21.54 -3.38 7.61
CA GLN A 1076 20.57 -4.06 6.72
C GLN A 1076 19.77 -5.19 7.39
N SER A 1077 20.20 -5.68 8.56
CA SER A 1077 19.46 -6.74 9.26
C SER A 1077 18.03 -6.31 9.63
N VAL A 1078 17.13 -7.30 9.71
CA VAL A 1078 15.67 -7.09 9.67
C VAL A 1078 15.11 -6.50 10.95
N SER A 1079 15.63 -6.89 12.12
CA SER A 1079 15.09 -6.54 13.44
C SER A 1079 16.17 -6.07 14.41
N LEU A 1080 15.77 -5.32 15.45
CA LEU A 1080 16.68 -4.96 16.55
C LEU A 1080 17.23 -6.21 17.26
N ARG A 1081 16.42 -7.28 17.36
CA ARG A 1081 16.83 -8.56 17.94
C ARG A 1081 18.00 -9.15 17.16
N THR A 1082 17.90 -9.27 15.84
CA THR A 1082 19.01 -9.83 15.03
C THR A 1082 20.25 -8.96 15.12
N ARG A 1083 20.12 -7.63 15.19
CA ARG A 1083 21.27 -6.72 15.38
C ARG A 1083 22.03 -7.01 16.68
N ILE A 1084 21.31 -7.10 17.79
CA ILE A 1084 21.90 -7.38 19.09
C ILE A 1084 22.59 -8.76 19.07
N LEU A 1085 21.94 -9.77 18.50
CA LEU A 1085 22.51 -11.11 18.39
C LEU A 1085 23.79 -11.15 17.54
N LEU A 1086 23.81 -10.47 16.39
CA LEU A 1086 25.01 -10.33 15.56
C LEU A 1086 26.16 -9.67 16.33
N ALA A 1087 25.88 -8.57 17.04
CA ALA A 1087 26.87 -7.88 17.85
C ALA A 1087 27.41 -8.78 18.98
N MET A 1088 26.54 -9.54 19.63
CA MET A 1088 26.92 -10.51 20.67
C MET A 1088 27.81 -11.61 20.10
N ASP A 1089 27.48 -12.16 18.94
CA ASP A 1089 28.27 -13.25 18.33
C ASP A 1089 29.64 -12.75 17.87
N TRP A 1090 29.73 -11.56 17.27
CA TRP A 1090 31.04 -10.96 16.96
C TRP A 1090 31.86 -10.68 18.22
N ALA A 1091 31.22 -10.25 19.32
CA ALA A 1091 31.90 -10.06 20.60
C ALA A 1091 32.38 -11.40 21.19
N LYS A 1092 31.54 -12.44 21.17
CA LYS A 1092 31.92 -13.79 21.60
C LYS A 1092 33.07 -14.33 20.78
N ARG A 1093 33.02 -14.23 19.45
CA ARG A 1093 34.12 -14.62 18.58
C ARG A 1093 35.41 -13.89 18.96
N GLY A 1094 35.33 -12.57 19.16
CA GLY A 1094 36.49 -11.76 19.53
C GLY A 1094 37.11 -12.12 20.88
N LEU A 1095 36.31 -12.56 21.84
CA LEU A 1095 36.75 -12.90 23.20
C LEU A 1095 37.16 -14.37 23.38
N PHE A 1096 36.46 -15.29 22.72
CA PHE A 1096 36.55 -16.74 22.97
C PHE A 1096 36.93 -17.57 21.74
N GLY A 1097 37.03 -16.97 20.55
CA GLY A 1097 37.17 -17.69 19.29
C GLY A 1097 35.83 -18.22 18.77
N ARG A 1098 35.88 -18.99 17.68
CA ARG A 1098 34.68 -19.60 17.07
C ARG A 1098 34.23 -20.83 17.86
N ASP A 1099 32.94 -21.13 17.78
CA ASP A 1099 32.39 -22.38 18.31
C ASP A 1099 32.62 -23.53 17.32
N LEU A 1100 33.37 -24.55 17.75
CA LEU A 1100 33.75 -25.72 16.96
C LEU A 1100 32.86 -26.96 17.23
N MET A 1101 31.72 -26.80 17.90
CA MET A 1101 30.79 -27.91 18.13
C MET A 1101 30.10 -28.39 16.83
N SER A 1102 29.81 -29.69 16.77
CA SER A 1102 28.89 -30.33 15.82
C SER A 1102 27.53 -30.63 16.50
N TYR A 1103 26.45 -30.66 15.71
CA TYR A 1103 25.06 -30.68 16.18
C TYR A 1103 24.26 -31.93 15.85
#